data_AF-A0A2E1LVX4-F1
#
_entry.id   AF-A0A2E1LVX4-F1
#
_cell.length_a   1.000
_cell.length_b   1.000
_cell.length_c   1.000
_cell.angle_alpha   90.00
_cell.angle_beta   90.00
_cell.angle_gamma   90.00
#
_symmetry.space_group_name_H-M   'P 1'
#
loop_
_entity.id
_entity.type
_entity.pdbx_description
1 polymer ?
#
loop_
_entity_poly.entity_id
_entity_poly.type
_entity_poly.pdbx_seq_one_letter_code
_entity_poly.pdbx_strand_id
1 'polypeptide(L)'
;MKHILSSIVMLFATSLAFANLVGMEYETVAETAQGTTYRVYASFDNPTDELVAVYALENAPMVVGVSTSFYQDAVGANLAQTINPAFFAAFPTLQYDSWFTIGSEDSNGTSDVQQVGMDAYFSSFAAGDGFTVDTFVGGSWFLLPGQSADAVAGSDLRVLVGQFTTDGVVNLTMNFQWDNANSDTFNTEGLSLSFPEVPVPGCTNANADNFNPIANEDDGSCTFGGGLATGLSYDVVSSDPLGTGQSTYRIYANFASSDVEVTAVYGTDSEPWSLVGSEAFYQDGVGGDFGGAINPLFYGSFPSLEFDTWWTIGAEPGDDDGLNSAFDPALTAFSDWNNGGDFVVNTFIGGSIFIVPGNNGQGVPINGRVLLGQVTTSGTTDAVVNVQFRDANQESFYASGMTLTFPVAGAGCNDPLACNYDENAEGDGDCIFPQEFYDCDGCLNDSDGDGVCDELEVNGCTDNAACNFDINATEEDGSCLQLDACGVCGGDNSSCSGCTNPSADNYDAGAIFDDGSCIISGCTNPAADNYNDEANNDDGSCIISGCTNPAADNYDAEANNDDGSCIISGCTNPAADNYNADANNDDGSCVVSGCTNPNAQNYNPEANNDDGSCTGITGCTYAGADNYDAANTLEDGSCVFSGCTDSSAENYNPFANNDDGSCDFEPCSGGGCPYDSNGDGEIGSADLLDFLVAFGQACS
;
A
#
# COMPACT_ATOMS: atom_id res chain seq x y z
N MET A 1 39.46 12.08 37.28
CA MET A 1 38.58 11.28 36.43
C MET A 1 37.51 10.74 37.34
N LYS A 2 36.29 11.29 37.26
CA LYS A 2 35.15 10.82 38.04
C LYS A 2 34.85 9.41 37.55
N HIS A 3 34.88 8.43 38.44
CA HIS A 3 34.40 7.08 38.17
C HIS A 3 32.87 7.17 38.02
N ILE A 4 32.39 7.10 36.79
CA ILE A 4 30.97 6.94 36.49
C ILE A 4 30.66 5.45 36.71
N LEU A 5 29.57 5.17 37.42
CA LEU A 5 29.09 3.83 37.73
C LEU A 5 28.95 3.01 36.43
N SER A 6 29.64 1.87 36.34
CA SER A 6 29.42 0.87 35.28
C SER A 6 28.13 0.12 35.54
N SER A 7 27.17 0.21 34.62
CA SER A 7 26.04 -0.73 34.53
C SER A 7 26.55 -2.03 33.89
N ILE A 8 26.54 -3.13 34.65
CA ILE A 8 26.87 -4.49 34.16
C ILE A 8 25.54 -5.20 33.93
N VAL A 9 25.23 -5.55 32.67
CA VAL A 9 24.02 -6.31 32.31
C VAL A 9 24.45 -7.68 31.78
N MET A 10 24.19 -8.74 32.54
CA MET A 10 24.42 -10.14 32.15
C MET A 10 23.10 -10.79 31.72
N LEU A 11 23.04 -11.29 30.49
CA LEU A 11 21.92 -12.10 30.01
C LEU A 11 22.20 -13.58 30.34
N PHE A 12 21.43 -14.19 31.25
CA PHE A 12 21.58 -15.61 31.61
C PHE A 12 20.73 -16.51 30.70
N ALA A 13 21.38 -17.39 29.95
CA ALA A 13 20.72 -18.55 29.34
C ALA A 13 20.86 -19.78 30.25
N THR A 14 19.76 -20.32 30.77
CA THR A 14 19.79 -21.51 31.64
C THR A 14 19.81 -22.80 30.84
N SER A 15 20.93 -23.54 30.81
CA SER A 15 20.91 -25.01 30.78
C SER A 15 22.24 -25.63 31.24
N LEU A 16 22.16 -26.90 31.65
CA LEU A 16 23.13 -27.71 32.38
C LEU A 16 24.60 -27.66 31.89
N ALA A 17 25.50 -27.51 32.86
CA ALA A 17 26.97 -27.47 32.81
C ALA A 17 27.66 -28.28 31.69
N PHE A 18 28.16 -27.54 30.69
CA PHE A 18 29.43 -27.69 29.98
C PHE A 18 30.00 -26.27 29.80
N ALA A 19 31.33 -26.10 29.72
CA ALA A 19 31.97 -24.77 29.59
C ALA A 19 31.42 -24.04 28.36
N ASN A 20 30.87 -22.84 28.55
CA ASN A 20 30.13 -22.12 27.51
C ASN A 20 30.43 -20.61 27.53
N LEU A 21 30.43 -20.03 26.32
CA LEU A 21 30.22 -18.60 26.14
C LEU A 21 28.84 -18.22 26.72
N VAL A 22 28.84 -17.27 27.66
CA VAL A 22 27.66 -16.82 28.43
C VAL A 22 26.86 -15.78 27.64
N GLY A 23 27.54 -14.88 26.93
CA GLY A 23 26.89 -13.80 26.17
C GLY A 23 27.87 -12.76 25.66
N MET A 24 27.33 -11.59 25.29
CA MET A 24 28.10 -10.38 25.01
C MET A 24 27.73 -9.31 26.03
N GLU A 25 28.70 -8.46 26.36
CA GLU A 25 28.50 -7.29 27.24
C GLU A 25 29.26 -6.08 26.70
N TYR A 26 28.91 -4.88 27.16
CA TYR A 26 29.63 -3.65 26.81
C TYR A 26 29.97 -2.84 28.05
N GLU A 27 30.98 -1.98 27.94
CA GLU A 27 31.27 -0.94 28.93
C GLU A 27 31.54 0.40 28.25
N THR A 28 31.16 1.50 28.91
CA THR A 28 31.45 2.86 28.46
C THR A 28 32.85 3.27 28.89
N VAL A 29 33.69 3.65 27.92
CA VAL A 29 35.10 4.03 28.15
C VAL A 29 35.27 5.54 28.26
N ALA A 30 34.59 6.30 27.40
CA ALA A 30 34.71 7.74 27.34
C ALA A 30 33.49 8.40 26.68
N GLU A 31 33.17 9.62 27.11
CA GLU A 31 32.25 10.52 26.42
C GLU A 31 33.04 11.69 25.87
N THR A 32 32.95 11.91 24.56
CA THR A 32 33.77 12.88 23.85
C THR A 32 32.93 13.67 22.84
N ALA A 33 33.53 14.68 22.20
CA ALA A 33 32.88 15.39 21.11
C ALA A 33 32.66 14.54 19.85
N GLN A 34 33.28 13.36 19.76
CA GLN A 34 33.14 12.39 18.67
C GLN A 34 32.01 11.39 18.91
N GLY A 35 31.38 11.42 20.09
CA GLY A 35 30.41 10.44 20.56
C GLY A 35 30.89 9.72 21.82
N THR A 36 30.13 8.70 22.21
CA THR A 36 30.44 7.81 23.33
C THR A 36 31.21 6.60 22.81
N THR A 37 32.35 6.30 23.44
CA THR A 37 33.20 5.15 23.12
C THR A 37 32.82 3.97 24.00
N TYR A 38 32.43 2.88 23.36
CA TYR A 38 32.06 1.61 23.98
C TYR A 38 33.10 0.53 23.66
N ARG A 39 33.35 -0.37 24.62
CA ARG A 39 34.08 -1.61 24.40
C ARG A 39 33.13 -2.78 24.57
N VAL A 40 33.20 -3.72 23.63
CA VAL A 40 32.33 -4.91 23.61
C VAL A 40 33.15 -6.15 23.87
N TYR A 41 32.64 -7.00 24.76
CA TYR A 41 33.29 -8.22 25.21
C TYR A 41 32.42 -9.44 24.95
N ALA A 42 33.06 -10.57 24.67
CA ALA A 42 32.49 -11.90 24.76
C ALA A 42 32.74 -12.44 26.17
N SER A 43 31.67 -12.83 26.88
CA SER A 43 31.73 -13.27 28.28
C SER A 43 31.71 -14.81 28.37
N PHE A 44 32.60 -15.40 29.16
CA PHE A 44 32.76 -16.85 29.32
C PHE A 44 32.45 -17.29 30.76
N ASP A 45 32.18 -18.57 30.97
CA ASP A 45 32.02 -19.15 32.31
C ASP A 45 33.32 -19.80 32.85
N ASN A 46 34.38 -19.83 32.02
CA ASN A 46 35.66 -20.45 32.35
C ASN A 46 36.85 -19.53 31.97
N PRO A 47 37.77 -19.26 32.91
CA PRO A 47 38.90 -18.33 32.70
C PRO A 47 39.97 -18.85 31.72
N THR A 48 39.88 -20.10 31.27
CA THR A 48 40.84 -20.73 30.36
C THR A 48 40.34 -20.87 28.93
N ASP A 49 39.13 -20.41 28.65
CA ASP A 49 38.56 -20.47 27.31
C ASP A 49 39.20 -19.38 26.43
N GLU A 50 39.55 -19.74 25.20
CA GLU A 50 40.20 -18.88 24.21
C GLU A 50 39.23 -18.58 23.07
N LEU A 51 38.90 -17.31 22.85
CA LEU A 51 38.12 -16.91 21.68
C LEU A 51 39.00 -16.99 20.43
N VAL A 52 38.56 -17.74 19.42
CA VAL A 52 39.38 -18.04 18.25
C VAL A 52 38.87 -17.31 17.01
N ALA A 53 37.55 -17.20 16.85
CA ALA A 53 36.98 -16.54 15.67
C ALA A 53 35.64 -15.88 15.97
N VAL A 54 35.40 -14.78 15.24
CA VAL A 54 34.06 -14.24 14.99
C VAL A 54 33.75 -14.48 13.52
N TYR A 55 32.58 -15.06 13.24
CA TYR A 55 32.26 -15.53 11.90
C TYR A 55 30.81 -15.25 11.49
N ALA A 56 30.54 -15.35 10.19
CA ALA A 56 29.24 -15.17 9.60
C ALA A 56 29.05 -16.10 8.40
N LEU A 57 27.85 -16.63 8.23
CA LEU A 57 27.42 -17.50 7.14
C LEU A 57 26.01 -17.08 6.68
N GLU A 58 25.57 -17.55 5.51
CA GLU A 58 24.21 -17.29 5.00
C GLU A 58 23.10 -17.72 5.98
N ASN A 59 23.30 -18.83 6.71
CA ASN A 59 22.37 -19.36 7.70
C ASN A 59 22.64 -18.89 9.14
N ALA A 60 23.72 -18.13 9.35
CA ALA A 60 24.12 -17.55 10.63
C ALA A 60 24.69 -16.14 10.37
N PRO A 61 23.83 -15.16 10.04
CA PRO A 61 24.27 -13.84 9.64
C PRO A 61 24.92 -13.08 10.81
N MET A 62 25.82 -12.16 10.48
CA MET A 62 26.39 -11.19 11.44
C MET A 62 25.95 -9.79 11.05
N VAL A 63 25.52 -9.01 12.04
CA VAL A 63 25.08 -7.62 11.88
C VAL A 63 25.94 -6.74 12.76
N VAL A 64 26.49 -5.68 12.17
CA VAL A 64 27.11 -4.55 12.88
C VAL A 64 26.37 -3.30 12.43
N GLY A 65 25.28 -2.99 13.12
CA GLY A 65 24.44 -1.83 12.84
C GLY A 65 24.79 -0.65 13.73
N VAL A 66 24.56 0.56 13.20
CA VAL A 66 24.59 1.81 13.95
C VAL A 66 23.46 2.70 13.46
N SER A 67 22.78 3.43 14.35
CA SER A 67 21.68 4.32 13.95
C SER A 67 22.16 5.63 13.31
N THR A 68 23.38 6.04 13.59
CA THR A 68 24.05 7.20 13.00
C THR A 68 25.28 6.75 12.21
N SER A 69 26.48 6.92 12.76
CA SER A 69 27.74 6.51 12.15
C SER A 69 28.76 6.09 13.21
N PHE A 70 29.64 5.16 12.86
CA PHE A 70 30.85 4.88 13.62
C PHE A 70 31.89 5.98 13.36
N TYR A 71 32.49 6.49 14.43
CA TYR A 71 33.62 7.40 14.31
C TYR A 71 34.85 6.62 13.83
N GLN A 72 35.44 7.11 12.73
CA GLN A 72 36.68 6.59 12.15
C GLN A 72 37.72 7.71 12.05
N ASP A 73 38.89 7.50 12.64
CA ASP A 73 40.00 8.44 12.59
C ASP A 73 40.74 8.33 11.24
N ALA A 74 41.22 9.45 10.71
CA ALA A 74 41.90 9.49 9.42
C ALA A 74 43.20 8.68 9.37
N VAL A 75 43.83 8.41 10.52
CA VAL A 75 44.99 7.51 10.65
C VAL A 75 44.66 6.22 11.39
N GLY A 76 43.36 5.93 11.54
CA GLY A 76 42.78 4.74 12.15
C GLY A 76 42.84 3.50 11.27
N ALA A 77 42.26 2.42 11.77
CA ALA A 77 42.20 1.14 11.08
C ALA A 77 41.16 0.19 11.67
N ASN A 78 40.60 -0.69 10.84
CA ASN A 78 39.51 -1.59 11.22
C ASN A 78 39.89 -2.68 12.24
N LEU A 79 41.18 -2.95 12.46
CA LEU A 79 41.66 -3.99 13.37
C LEU A 79 42.61 -3.41 14.42
N ALA A 80 42.35 -3.71 15.70
CA ALA A 80 43.10 -3.17 16.83
C ALA A 80 44.61 -3.37 16.73
N GLN A 81 45.08 -4.55 16.28
CA GLN A 81 46.51 -4.83 16.23
C GLN A 81 47.29 -3.94 15.25
N THR A 82 46.61 -3.15 14.43
CA THR A 82 47.22 -2.18 13.52
C THR A 82 47.30 -0.76 14.10
N ILE A 83 46.60 -0.51 15.22
CA ILE A 83 46.62 0.75 15.95
C ILE A 83 47.89 0.82 16.80
N ASN A 84 48.67 1.88 16.65
CA ASN A 84 49.91 2.08 17.41
C ASN A 84 49.74 3.17 18.47
N PRO A 85 49.75 2.82 19.77
CA PRO A 85 49.56 3.81 20.85
C PRO A 85 50.62 4.90 20.90
N ALA A 86 51.80 4.68 20.30
CA ALA A 86 52.83 5.72 20.19
C ALA A 86 52.33 6.94 19.38
N PHE A 87 51.28 6.78 18.55
CA PHE A 87 50.69 7.87 17.79
C PHE A 87 49.63 8.67 18.57
N PHE A 88 49.12 8.21 19.71
CA PHE A 88 48.11 8.94 20.49
C PHE A 88 48.59 10.33 20.95
N ALA A 89 49.90 10.49 21.18
CA ALA A 89 50.47 11.79 21.53
C ALA A 89 50.43 12.81 20.38
N ALA A 90 50.48 12.34 19.13
CA ALA A 90 50.43 13.18 17.92
C ALA A 90 49.00 13.33 17.39
N PHE A 91 48.17 12.31 17.57
CA PHE A 91 46.77 12.24 17.13
C PHE A 91 45.90 11.77 18.30
N PRO A 92 45.48 12.67 19.22
CA PRO A 92 44.73 12.28 20.42
C PRO A 92 43.37 11.66 20.13
N THR A 93 42.78 11.97 18.97
CA THR A 93 41.47 11.43 18.55
C THR A 93 41.54 9.97 18.12
N LEU A 94 42.73 9.46 17.76
CA LEU A 94 42.95 8.08 17.35
C LEU A 94 42.60 7.07 18.47
N GLN A 95 42.67 7.47 19.74
CA GLN A 95 42.30 6.59 20.85
C GLN A 95 40.80 6.24 20.87
N TYR A 96 39.97 7.03 20.17
CA TYR A 96 38.53 6.84 20.08
C TYR A 96 38.11 6.24 18.73
N ASP A 97 39.06 5.83 17.88
CA ASP A 97 38.79 5.14 16.63
C ASP A 97 37.97 3.86 16.85
N SER A 98 37.10 3.52 15.88
CA SER A 98 36.27 2.32 15.96
C SER A 98 36.95 1.15 15.25
N TRP A 99 37.07 0.00 15.91
CA TRP A 99 37.83 -1.15 15.40
C TRP A 99 37.35 -2.48 15.99
N PHE A 100 37.70 -3.57 15.32
CA PHE A 100 37.46 -4.94 15.77
C PHE A 100 38.74 -5.59 16.29
N THR A 101 38.60 -6.61 17.13
CA THR A 101 39.71 -7.40 17.65
C THR A 101 39.25 -8.78 18.10
N ILE A 102 40.21 -9.56 18.58
CA ILE A 102 40.01 -10.67 19.50
C ILE A 102 41.05 -10.49 20.60
N GLY A 103 40.67 -9.95 21.75
CA GLY A 103 41.53 -9.76 22.91
C GLY A 103 42.31 -8.44 22.96
N SER A 104 43.23 -8.21 22.01
CA SER A 104 44.16 -7.08 22.10
C SER A 104 43.52 -5.72 21.83
N GLU A 105 43.88 -4.71 22.62
CA GLU A 105 43.41 -3.33 22.44
C GLU A 105 44.19 -2.56 21.36
N ASP A 106 45.42 -2.97 21.07
CA ASP A 106 46.32 -2.29 20.15
C ASP A 106 47.48 -3.19 19.68
N SER A 107 48.41 -2.63 18.88
CA SER A 107 49.59 -3.32 18.34
C SER A 107 50.64 -3.79 19.37
N ASN A 108 50.53 -3.44 20.66
CA ASN A 108 51.37 -4.00 21.72
C ASN A 108 50.80 -5.31 22.29
N GLY A 109 49.56 -5.66 21.97
CA GLY A 109 48.94 -6.91 22.39
C GLY A 109 49.51 -8.15 21.68
N THR A 110 49.04 -9.32 22.07
CA THR A 110 49.49 -10.60 21.53
C THR A 110 48.66 -11.14 20.37
N SER A 111 47.52 -10.51 20.06
CA SER A 111 46.60 -11.02 19.05
C SER A 111 47.06 -10.70 17.62
N ASP A 112 47.08 -11.74 16.79
CA ASP A 112 47.39 -11.66 15.37
C ASP A 112 46.13 -12.01 14.55
N VAL A 113 45.14 -11.11 14.60
CA VAL A 113 43.84 -11.33 13.95
C VAL A 113 43.99 -11.30 12.43
N GLN A 114 43.61 -12.37 11.78
CA GLN A 114 43.52 -12.51 10.33
C GLN A 114 42.06 -12.36 9.91
N GLN A 115 41.83 -11.94 8.66
CA GLN A 115 40.48 -11.82 8.10
C GLN A 115 40.33 -12.61 6.80
N VAL A 116 39.12 -13.08 6.54
CA VAL A 116 38.72 -13.69 5.27
C VAL A 116 37.31 -13.24 4.91
N GLY A 117 37.10 -12.81 3.67
CA GLY A 117 35.78 -12.36 3.20
C GLY A 117 35.30 -11.02 3.78
N MET A 118 36.12 -10.30 4.55
CA MET A 118 35.73 -9.07 5.26
C MET A 118 35.98 -7.76 4.50
N ASP A 119 36.74 -7.77 3.40
CA ASP A 119 37.25 -6.55 2.75
C ASP A 119 36.16 -5.51 2.41
N ALA A 120 35.03 -5.94 1.85
CA ALA A 120 33.93 -5.04 1.47
C ALA A 120 33.22 -4.47 2.71
N TYR A 121 33.00 -5.30 3.73
CA TYR A 121 32.33 -4.92 4.97
C TYR A 121 33.17 -3.97 5.81
N PHE A 122 34.47 -4.25 5.90
CA PHE A 122 35.44 -3.37 6.54
C PHE A 122 35.67 -2.07 5.78
N SER A 123 35.47 -2.05 4.45
CA SER A 123 35.44 -0.79 3.70
C SER A 123 34.20 0.05 4.04
N SER A 124 33.04 -0.58 4.25
CA SER A 124 31.80 0.08 4.72
C SER A 124 32.01 0.64 6.13
N PHE A 125 32.54 -0.17 7.03
CA PHE A 125 32.85 0.23 8.41
C PHE A 125 33.85 1.39 8.46
N ALA A 126 34.91 1.37 7.65
CA ALA A 126 35.87 2.46 7.56
C ALA A 126 35.28 3.78 7.00
N ALA A 127 34.14 3.71 6.31
CA ALA A 127 33.38 4.88 5.88
C ALA A 127 32.46 5.45 6.98
N GLY A 128 32.40 4.77 8.14
CA GLY A 128 31.51 5.10 9.26
C GLY A 128 30.17 4.37 9.23
N ASP A 129 29.93 3.50 8.25
CA ASP A 129 28.66 2.79 8.08
C ASP A 129 28.64 1.44 8.82
N GLY A 130 27.44 0.97 9.16
CA GLY A 130 27.23 -0.42 9.56
C GLY A 130 27.33 -1.40 8.39
N PHE A 131 27.30 -2.70 8.68
CA PHE A 131 27.26 -3.75 7.66
C PHE A 131 26.56 -5.02 8.16
N THR A 132 26.06 -5.81 7.21
CA THR A 132 25.50 -7.15 7.44
C THR A 132 26.24 -8.16 6.55
N VAL A 133 26.64 -9.29 7.13
CA VAL A 133 27.25 -10.42 6.43
C VAL A 133 26.27 -11.59 6.44
N ASP A 134 25.59 -11.82 5.32
CA ASP A 134 24.57 -12.86 5.13
C ASP A 134 24.79 -13.67 3.84
N THR A 135 26.00 -13.59 3.28
CA THR A 135 26.30 -14.21 1.98
C THR A 135 26.77 -15.66 2.11
N PHE A 136 26.60 -16.44 1.04
CA PHE A 136 27.12 -17.82 0.94
C PHE A 136 28.64 -17.93 1.19
N VAL A 137 29.42 -16.91 0.80
CA VAL A 137 30.88 -16.88 1.05
C VAL A 137 31.17 -16.64 2.54
N GLY A 138 30.26 -15.96 3.24
CA GLY A 138 30.44 -15.58 4.64
C GLY A 138 31.55 -14.54 4.83
N GLY A 139 31.95 -14.40 6.08
CA GLY A 139 33.06 -13.56 6.49
C GLY A 139 33.52 -13.95 7.89
N SER A 140 34.81 -13.81 8.17
CA SER A 140 35.35 -14.07 9.51
C SER A 140 36.62 -13.28 9.75
N TRP A 141 36.80 -12.84 10.99
CA TRP A 141 38.12 -12.55 11.53
C TRP A 141 38.44 -13.55 12.65
N PHE A 142 39.66 -14.05 12.65
CA PHE A 142 40.08 -15.18 13.46
C PHE A 142 41.56 -15.10 13.81
N LEU A 143 41.99 -15.87 14.79
CA LEU A 143 43.39 -16.08 15.12
C LEU A 143 43.72 -17.57 15.13
N LEU A 144 45.01 -17.90 15.20
CA LEU A 144 45.45 -19.28 15.36
C LEU A 144 45.34 -19.68 16.85
N PRO A 145 44.63 -20.78 17.19
CA PRO A 145 44.49 -21.23 18.57
C PRO A 145 45.83 -21.40 19.30
N GLY A 146 45.86 -21.04 20.57
CA GLY A 146 47.00 -21.17 21.48
C GLY A 146 48.17 -20.23 21.15
N GLN A 147 47.96 -19.20 20.31
CA GLN A 147 49.00 -18.24 19.94
C GLN A 147 48.86 -16.90 20.66
N SER A 148 47.65 -16.49 21.07
CA SER A 148 47.41 -15.19 21.73
C SER A 148 47.01 -15.39 23.19
N ALA A 149 47.72 -14.75 24.10
CA ALA A 149 47.35 -14.73 25.52
C ALA A 149 46.15 -13.81 25.78
N ASP A 150 46.03 -12.72 25.01
CA ASP A 150 44.94 -11.74 25.12
C ASP A 150 43.58 -12.31 24.66
N ALA A 151 43.59 -13.39 23.88
CA ALA A 151 42.38 -14.06 23.42
C ALA A 151 41.77 -15.01 24.47
N VAL A 152 42.44 -15.22 25.60
CA VAL A 152 41.99 -16.09 26.70
C VAL A 152 41.21 -15.26 27.70
N ALA A 153 40.02 -15.75 28.09
CA ALA A 153 39.05 -15.03 28.93
C ALA A 153 39.58 -14.55 30.30
N GLY A 154 40.64 -15.18 30.82
CA GLY A 154 41.35 -14.69 31.99
C GLY A 154 40.50 -14.64 33.27
N SER A 155 40.98 -13.94 34.29
CA SER A 155 40.30 -13.85 35.59
C SER A 155 39.03 -13.01 35.58
N ASP A 156 38.90 -12.13 34.59
CA ASP A 156 37.75 -11.29 34.33
C ASP A 156 36.67 -12.01 33.51
N LEU A 157 36.97 -13.20 32.97
CA LEU A 157 36.05 -14.04 32.19
C LEU A 157 35.55 -13.37 30.90
N ARG A 158 36.32 -12.45 30.33
CA ARG A 158 35.91 -11.61 29.19
C ARG A 158 37.01 -11.56 28.14
N VAL A 159 36.63 -11.57 26.87
CA VAL A 159 37.55 -11.32 25.75
C VAL A 159 37.03 -10.15 24.93
N LEU A 160 37.87 -9.15 24.69
CA LEU A 160 37.50 -7.97 23.91
C LEU A 160 37.25 -8.33 22.45
N VAL A 161 36.17 -7.80 21.87
CA VAL A 161 35.74 -8.07 20.48
C VAL A 161 35.83 -6.82 19.61
N GLY A 162 35.70 -5.63 20.21
CA GLY A 162 35.87 -4.38 19.48
C GLY A 162 35.64 -3.14 20.35
N GLN A 163 35.98 -2.00 19.75
CA GLN A 163 35.70 -0.68 20.27
C GLN A 163 34.85 0.07 19.24
N PHE A 164 33.76 0.68 19.70
CA PHE A 164 32.83 1.41 18.85
C PHE A 164 32.58 2.79 19.44
N THR A 165 32.86 3.84 18.67
CA THR A 165 32.55 5.22 19.06
C THR A 165 31.43 5.74 18.17
N THR A 166 30.34 6.20 18.78
CA THR A 166 29.18 6.73 18.05
C THR A 166 28.35 7.65 18.94
N ASP A 167 27.53 8.51 18.35
CA ASP A 167 26.46 9.29 19.01
C ASP A 167 25.07 8.64 18.86
N GLY A 168 25.00 7.47 18.21
CA GLY A 168 23.79 6.69 18.01
C GLY A 168 23.75 5.37 18.79
N VAL A 169 22.83 4.51 18.39
CA VAL A 169 22.63 3.15 18.94
C VAL A 169 23.33 2.14 18.05
N VAL A 170 24.23 1.35 18.64
CA VAL A 170 24.88 0.20 18.03
C VAL A 170 24.01 -1.03 18.22
N ASN A 171 23.80 -1.81 17.14
CA ASN A 171 23.10 -3.10 17.18
C ASN A 171 24.04 -4.18 16.63
N LEU A 172 24.49 -5.08 17.48
CA LEU A 172 25.40 -6.17 17.12
C LEU A 172 24.65 -7.50 17.14
N THR A 173 24.84 -8.30 16.11
CA THR A 173 24.52 -9.73 16.10
C THR A 173 25.76 -10.46 15.61
N MET A 174 26.36 -11.33 16.42
CA MET A 174 27.64 -11.98 16.10
C MET A 174 27.62 -13.48 16.44
N ASN A 175 28.45 -14.24 15.72
CA ASN A 175 28.67 -15.66 15.98
C ASN A 175 30.13 -15.87 16.40
N PHE A 176 30.34 -16.71 17.40
CA PHE A 176 31.65 -16.91 18.02
C PHE A 176 32.07 -18.36 17.98
N GLN A 177 33.37 -18.58 17.84
CA GLN A 177 34.03 -19.87 17.99
C GLN A 177 35.15 -19.75 19.02
N TRP A 178 35.21 -20.68 19.96
CA TRP A 178 36.20 -20.70 21.02
C TRP A 178 36.72 -22.11 21.30
N ASP A 179 37.93 -22.19 21.85
CA ASP A 179 38.55 -23.42 22.30
C ASP A 179 38.61 -23.44 23.82
N ASN A 180 38.37 -24.61 24.42
CA ASN A 180 38.61 -24.81 25.85
C ASN A 180 40.08 -25.17 26.14
N ALA A 181 40.44 -25.32 27.42
CA ALA A 181 41.78 -25.72 27.84
C ALA A 181 42.30 -27.07 27.27
N ASN A 182 41.42 -27.93 26.77
CA ASN A 182 41.77 -29.20 26.14
C ASN A 182 41.89 -29.11 24.60
N SER A 183 41.74 -27.90 24.04
CA SER A 183 41.64 -27.66 22.59
C SER A 183 40.42 -28.32 21.93
N ASP A 184 39.33 -28.50 22.69
CA ASP A 184 38.03 -28.80 22.09
C ASP A 184 37.38 -27.49 21.62
N THR A 185 36.94 -27.46 20.37
CA THR A 185 36.33 -26.29 19.74
C THR A 185 34.81 -26.30 19.88
N PHE A 186 34.25 -25.13 20.20
CA PHE A 186 32.82 -24.88 20.33
C PHE A 186 32.42 -23.65 19.53
N ASN A 187 31.12 -23.52 19.23
CA ASN A 187 30.58 -22.36 18.53
C ASN A 187 29.18 -22.02 19.04
N THR A 188 28.81 -20.74 18.91
CA THR A 188 27.47 -20.24 19.15
C THR A 188 27.10 -19.18 18.12
N GLU A 189 25.81 -19.07 17.83
CA GLU A 189 25.29 -18.27 16.73
C GLU A 189 24.19 -17.32 17.22
N GLY A 190 24.13 -16.13 16.61
CA GLY A 190 23.04 -15.17 16.81
C GLY A 190 23.04 -14.43 18.15
N LEU A 191 24.19 -14.36 18.85
CA LEU A 191 24.27 -13.52 20.05
C LEU A 191 24.05 -12.07 19.64
N SER A 192 23.09 -11.40 20.28
CA SER A 192 22.72 -10.02 19.96
C SER A 192 22.91 -9.09 21.16
N LEU A 193 23.35 -7.87 20.89
CA LEU A 193 23.59 -6.82 21.89
C LEU A 193 23.34 -5.45 21.26
N SER A 194 22.54 -4.62 21.93
CA SER A 194 22.25 -3.25 21.51
C SER A 194 22.63 -2.25 22.60
N PHE A 195 23.30 -1.15 22.24
CA PHE A 195 23.76 -0.14 23.20
C PHE A 195 23.97 1.25 22.56
N PRO A 196 23.82 2.36 23.32
CA PRO A 196 23.28 2.40 24.68
C PRO A 196 21.81 1.97 24.70
N GLU A 197 21.36 1.48 25.84
CA GLU A 197 19.95 1.14 26.02
C GLU A 197 19.11 2.41 25.84
N VAL A 198 18.19 2.39 24.88
CA VAL A 198 17.26 3.51 24.70
C VAL A 198 16.16 3.32 25.74
N PRO A 199 15.92 4.29 26.64
CA PRO A 199 14.71 4.26 27.44
C PRO A 199 13.51 4.27 26.49
N VAL A 200 12.69 3.23 26.59
CA VAL A 200 11.41 3.10 25.91
C VAL A 200 10.36 3.28 27.01
N PRO A 201 9.84 4.51 27.18
CA PRO A 201 8.76 4.76 28.11
C PRO A 201 7.53 3.92 27.73
N GLY A 202 6.89 3.33 28.72
CA GLY A 202 5.63 2.64 28.55
C GLY A 202 5.33 1.72 29.73
N CYS A 203 4.13 1.13 29.73
CA CYS A 203 3.76 0.22 30.81
C CYS A 203 4.65 -1.03 30.84
N THR A 204 5.42 -1.19 31.93
CA THR A 204 6.32 -2.34 32.14
C THR A 204 5.67 -3.50 32.90
N ASN A 205 4.46 -3.32 33.44
CA ASN A 205 3.77 -4.34 34.20
C ASN A 205 3.09 -5.38 33.28
N ALA A 206 3.57 -6.62 33.33
CA ALA A 206 3.06 -7.73 32.52
C ALA A 206 1.58 -8.11 32.77
N ASN A 207 1.00 -7.68 33.89
CA ASN A 207 -0.41 -7.89 34.24
C ASN A 207 -1.33 -6.74 33.80
N ALA A 208 -0.79 -5.66 33.20
CA ALA A 208 -1.57 -4.53 32.71
C ALA A 208 -2.17 -4.79 31.32
N ASP A 209 -3.27 -4.12 31.01
CA ASP A 209 -3.98 -4.21 29.73
C ASP A 209 -3.14 -3.65 28.57
N ASN A 210 -2.29 -2.65 28.84
CA ASN A 210 -1.43 -1.97 27.89
C ASN A 210 0.07 -2.30 28.10
N PHE A 211 0.39 -3.47 28.64
CA PHE A 211 1.76 -3.93 28.78
C PHE A 211 2.54 -3.82 27.47
N ASN A 212 3.66 -3.12 27.52
CA ASN A 212 4.57 -2.98 26.40
C ASN A 212 5.81 -3.87 26.62
N PRO A 213 5.97 -4.97 25.87
CA PRO A 213 7.09 -5.91 26.07
C PRO A 213 8.45 -5.33 25.71
N ILE A 214 8.50 -4.16 25.05
CA ILE A 214 9.75 -3.45 24.76
C ILE A 214 10.00 -2.26 25.70
N ALA A 215 9.05 -1.93 26.59
CA ALA A 215 9.26 -0.87 27.57
C ALA A 215 10.24 -1.32 28.66
N ASN A 216 11.20 -0.46 28.98
CA ASN A 216 12.20 -0.66 30.04
C ASN A 216 12.16 0.47 31.08
N GLU A 217 11.26 1.45 30.93
CA GLU A 217 10.99 2.52 31.87
C GLU A 217 9.47 2.67 32.03
N ASP A 218 8.97 2.54 33.27
CA ASP A 218 7.55 2.71 33.55
C ASP A 218 7.19 4.20 33.57
N ASP A 219 6.36 4.62 32.63
CA ASP A 219 5.89 5.99 32.49
C ASP A 219 4.60 6.26 33.27
N GLY A 220 4.14 5.30 34.08
CA GLY A 220 2.89 5.40 34.83
C GLY A 220 1.64 5.26 33.97
N SER A 221 1.78 4.88 32.68
CA SER A 221 0.65 4.69 31.77
C SER A 221 -0.10 3.38 31.99
N CYS A 222 0.34 2.50 32.89
CA CYS A 222 -0.27 1.20 33.11
C CYS A 222 -1.76 1.30 33.48
N THR A 223 -2.58 0.56 32.73
CA THR A 223 -4.03 0.46 32.94
C THR A 223 -4.47 -0.98 33.15
N PHE A 224 -5.55 -1.18 33.91
CA PHE A 224 -6.02 -2.50 34.30
C PHE A 224 -7.54 -2.62 34.26
N GLY A 225 -8.03 -3.84 34.01
CA GLY A 225 -9.45 -4.17 34.05
C GLY A 225 -10.28 -3.44 32.99
N GLY A 226 -9.77 -3.37 31.76
CA GLY A 226 -10.39 -2.67 30.64
C GLY A 226 -10.15 -1.16 30.66
N GLY A 227 -9.02 -0.70 31.21
CA GLY A 227 -8.72 0.73 31.33
C GLY A 227 -9.36 1.44 32.53
N LEU A 228 -10.01 0.69 33.44
CA LEU A 228 -10.76 1.26 34.54
C LEU A 228 -9.87 1.68 35.72
N ALA A 229 -8.86 0.90 36.06
CA ALA A 229 -7.86 1.23 37.06
C ALA A 229 -6.58 1.77 36.39
N THR A 230 -5.99 2.81 36.99
CA THR A 230 -4.89 3.61 36.40
C THR A 230 -3.65 3.66 37.29
N GLY A 231 -3.54 2.73 38.25
CA GLY A 231 -2.39 2.61 39.16
C GLY A 231 -2.66 3.14 40.57
N LEU A 232 -1.58 3.49 41.27
CA LEU A 232 -1.58 3.96 42.66
C LEU A 232 -1.14 5.43 42.74
N SER A 233 -1.55 6.13 43.80
CA SER A 233 -1.04 7.47 44.13
C SER A 233 -0.91 7.64 45.65
N TYR A 234 -0.22 8.69 46.08
CA TYR A 234 -0.18 9.07 47.49
C TYR A 234 -0.41 10.58 47.71
N ASP A 235 -0.97 10.93 48.86
CA ASP A 235 -1.04 12.30 49.36
C ASP A 235 -0.22 12.42 50.67
N VAL A 236 0.44 13.54 50.91
CA VAL A 236 1.10 13.84 52.21
C VAL A 236 0.05 14.40 53.17
N VAL A 237 -0.16 13.73 54.30
CA VAL A 237 -1.09 14.16 55.36
C VAL A 237 -0.44 15.16 56.30
N SER A 238 0.79 14.87 56.74
CA SER A 238 1.56 15.73 57.63
C SER A 238 3.05 15.46 57.51
N SER A 239 3.85 16.52 57.55
CA SER A 239 5.31 16.45 57.61
C SER A 239 5.78 16.63 59.05
N ASP A 240 6.62 15.71 59.53
CA ASP A 240 7.13 15.66 60.91
C ASP A 240 6.10 15.88 62.05
N PRO A 241 4.90 15.26 62.02
CA PRO A 241 3.91 15.44 63.09
C PRO A 241 4.39 14.98 64.47
N LEU A 242 5.37 14.07 64.51
CA LEU A 242 5.87 13.44 65.73
C LEU A 242 7.16 14.08 66.26
N GLY A 243 7.78 15.00 65.51
CA GLY A 243 9.08 15.60 65.85
C GLY A 243 10.24 14.62 65.78
N THR A 244 10.10 13.57 64.97
CA THR A 244 11.05 12.46 64.80
C THR A 244 11.61 12.37 63.37
N GLY A 245 11.22 13.28 62.48
CA GLY A 245 11.56 13.26 61.06
C GLY A 245 10.71 12.29 60.23
N GLN A 246 9.62 11.76 60.78
CA GLN A 246 8.69 10.89 60.06
C GLN A 246 7.59 11.72 59.41
N SER A 247 7.15 11.36 58.21
CA SER A 247 6.00 11.97 57.54
C SER A 247 4.88 10.95 57.38
N THR A 248 3.63 11.42 57.35
CA THR A 248 2.44 10.60 57.20
C THR A 248 1.87 10.75 55.79
N TYR A 249 1.62 9.62 55.13
CA TYR A 249 1.16 9.52 53.75
C TYR A 249 -0.15 8.72 53.69
N ARG A 250 -1.02 9.05 52.74
CA ARG A 250 -2.20 8.23 52.38
C ARG A 250 -2.00 7.63 51.02
N ILE A 251 -2.25 6.32 50.88
CA ILE A 251 -2.13 5.58 49.63
C ILE A 251 -3.52 5.39 49.01
N TYR A 252 -3.63 5.59 47.70
CA TYR A 252 -4.86 5.47 46.95
C TYR A 252 -4.71 4.54 45.73
N ALA A 253 -5.79 3.85 45.36
CA ALA A 253 -5.95 3.30 44.01
C ALA A 253 -6.72 4.28 43.12
N ASN A 254 -6.20 4.50 41.91
CA ASN A 254 -6.73 5.45 40.94
C ASN A 254 -7.63 4.73 39.91
N PHE A 255 -8.74 5.37 39.57
CA PHE A 255 -9.73 4.87 38.63
C PHE A 255 -10.15 5.95 37.64
N ALA A 256 -10.29 5.58 36.37
CA ALA A 256 -10.75 6.46 35.31
C ALA A 256 -12.27 6.74 35.38
N SER A 257 -13.02 5.94 36.15
CA SER A 257 -14.47 6.05 36.32
C SER A 257 -14.85 6.03 37.80
N SER A 258 -15.88 6.78 38.17
CA SER A 258 -16.51 6.70 39.50
C SER A 258 -17.51 5.55 39.62
N ASP A 259 -17.87 4.90 38.50
CA ASP A 259 -18.84 3.80 38.46
C ASP A 259 -18.17 2.44 38.71
N VAL A 260 -17.23 2.42 39.64
CA VAL A 260 -16.53 1.21 40.09
C VAL A 260 -16.61 1.09 41.61
N GLU A 261 -16.49 -0.14 42.11
CA GLU A 261 -16.44 -0.43 43.55
C GLU A 261 -15.28 -1.38 43.83
N VAL A 262 -14.26 -0.91 44.57
CA VAL A 262 -13.18 -1.76 45.10
C VAL A 262 -13.76 -2.66 46.17
N THR A 263 -13.66 -3.97 45.95
CA THR A 263 -14.24 -4.96 46.85
C THR A 263 -13.20 -5.68 47.69
N ALA A 264 -11.95 -5.76 47.23
CA ALA A 264 -10.87 -6.37 48.00
C ALA A 264 -9.49 -5.83 47.65
N VAL A 265 -8.59 -5.89 48.62
CA VAL A 265 -7.12 -5.80 48.44
C VAL A 265 -6.55 -7.15 48.87
N TYR A 266 -5.67 -7.75 48.07
CA TYR A 266 -5.24 -9.12 48.28
C TYR A 266 -3.78 -9.38 47.91
N GLY A 267 -3.21 -10.47 48.43
CA GLY A 267 -1.88 -10.97 48.03
C GLY A 267 -1.78 -12.50 48.10
N THR A 268 -0.96 -13.08 47.23
CA THR A 268 -0.66 -14.52 47.10
C THR A 268 0.84 -14.73 46.78
N ASP A 269 1.29 -15.97 46.63
CA ASP A 269 2.67 -16.30 46.22
C ASP A 269 2.99 -15.92 44.76
N SER A 270 1.99 -15.82 43.89
CA SER A 270 2.15 -15.36 42.50
C SER A 270 1.90 -13.86 42.33
N GLU A 271 1.09 -13.25 43.19
CA GLU A 271 0.71 -11.83 43.16
C GLU A 271 0.90 -11.25 44.57
N PRO A 272 2.13 -10.90 44.98
CA PRO A 272 2.38 -10.45 46.35
C PRO A 272 1.71 -9.10 46.61
N TRP A 273 1.24 -8.89 47.84
CA TRP A 273 0.86 -7.57 48.36
C TRP A 273 1.84 -7.18 49.44
N SER A 274 2.55 -6.07 49.24
CA SER A 274 3.61 -5.66 50.14
C SER A 274 3.74 -4.14 50.31
N LEU A 275 4.27 -3.76 51.45
CA LEU A 275 4.73 -2.42 51.79
C LEU A 275 6.09 -2.58 52.47
N VAL A 276 7.15 -2.22 51.76
CA VAL A 276 8.54 -2.40 52.20
C VAL A 276 9.19 -1.04 52.38
N GLY A 277 9.63 -0.73 53.59
CA GLY A 277 10.23 0.55 53.94
C GLY A 277 11.74 0.46 54.05
N SER A 278 12.46 1.52 53.67
CA SER A 278 13.88 1.69 54.01
C SER A 278 14.08 1.95 55.52
N GLU A 279 13.04 2.44 56.18
CA GLU A 279 12.98 2.74 57.61
C GLU A 279 11.69 2.19 58.22
N ALA A 280 11.66 2.07 59.55
CA ALA A 280 10.55 1.47 60.29
C ALA A 280 9.24 2.27 60.20
N PHE A 281 8.12 1.57 60.08
CA PHE A 281 6.79 2.17 60.11
C PHE A 281 6.37 2.53 61.55
N TYR A 282 5.78 3.70 61.72
CA TYR A 282 5.25 4.14 62.99
C TYR A 282 3.92 3.43 63.31
N GLN A 283 3.82 2.91 64.53
CA GLN A 283 2.63 2.25 65.06
C GLN A 283 2.32 2.81 66.46
N ASP A 284 1.09 3.28 66.67
CA ASP A 284 0.63 3.81 67.95
C ASP A 284 0.18 2.66 68.88
N GLY A 285 0.54 2.74 70.16
CA GLY A 285 0.21 1.71 71.15
C GLY A 285 -1.29 1.57 71.49
N VAL A 286 -2.12 2.55 71.11
CA VAL A 286 -3.58 2.49 71.17
C VAL A 286 -4.23 2.51 69.78
N GLY A 287 -3.41 2.31 68.74
CA GLY A 287 -3.77 2.21 67.33
C GLY A 287 -4.44 0.89 66.93
N GLY A 288 -4.50 0.66 65.63
CA GLY A 288 -5.07 -0.57 65.06
C GLY A 288 -4.78 -0.74 63.58
N ASP A 289 -4.75 -1.99 63.13
CA ASP A 289 -4.36 -2.39 61.78
C ASP A 289 -5.23 -1.80 60.66
N PHE A 290 -6.44 -1.33 60.99
CA PHE A 290 -7.42 -0.84 60.03
C PHE A 290 -7.96 0.56 60.37
N GLY A 291 -8.14 1.40 59.35
CA GLY A 291 -8.58 2.79 59.52
C GLY A 291 -9.93 2.92 60.25
N GLY A 292 -10.87 2.01 60.00
CA GLY A 292 -12.16 1.96 60.69
C GLY A 292 -12.06 1.63 62.19
N ALA A 293 -10.94 1.05 62.65
CA ALA A 293 -10.69 0.80 64.07
C ALA A 293 -10.11 2.03 64.80
N ILE A 294 -9.61 3.03 64.06
CA ILE A 294 -9.10 4.27 64.63
C ILE A 294 -10.27 5.18 65.00
N ASN A 295 -10.32 5.60 66.26
CA ASN A 295 -11.40 6.47 66.77
C ASN A 295 -10.90 7.92 66.96
N PRO A 296 -11.34 8.87 66.13
CA PRO A 296 -10.91 10.27 66.20
C PRO A 296 -11.22 10.97 67.53
N LEU A 297 -12.19 10.48 68.32
CA LEU A 297 -12.49 11.04 69.64
C LEU A 297 -11.30 10.90 70.62
N PHE A 298 -10.35 10.02 70.33
CA PHE A 298 -9.14 9.83 71.14
C PHE A 298 -7.99 10.77 70.79
N TYR A 299 -8.02 11.50 69.66
CA TYR A 299 -6.93 12.41 69.26
C TYR A 299 -6.64 13.49 70.31
N GLY A 300 -7.66 13.97 71.03
CA GLY A 300 -7.47 14.95 72.11
C GLY A 300 -6.69 14.42 73.31
N SER A 301 -6.68 13.09 73.53
CA SER A 301 -5.93 12.43 74.62
C SER A 301 -4.65 11.76 74.14
N PHE A 302 -4.62 11.33 72.88
CA PHE A 302 -3.51 10.66 72.22
C PHE A 302 -3.31 11.30 70.83
N PRO A 303 -2.64 12.47 70.73
CA PRO A 303 -2.49 13.16 69.45
C PRO A 303 -1.71 12.35 68.41
N SER A 304 -0.81 11.47 68.85
CA SER A 304 -0.02 10.60 67.97
C SER A 304 -0.84 9.54 67.24
N LEU A 305 -2.02 9.19 67.75
CA LEU A 305 -2.93 8.21 67.15
C LEU A 305 -3.41 8.62 65.76
N GLU A 306 -3.44 9.93 65.47
CA GLU A 306 -3.78 10.43 64.14
C GLU A 306 -2.81 9.95 63.05
N PHE A 307 -1.56 9.68 63.42
CA PHE A 307 -0.47 9.33 62.53
C PHE A 307 -0.15 7.82 62.54
N ASP A 308 -1.02 7.01 63.13
CA ASP A 308 -0.90 5.56 63.12
C ASP A 308 -0.90 5.00 61.68
N THR A 309 -0.26 3.85 61.48
CA THR A 309 -0.14 3.19 60.18
C THR A 309 -1.17 2.08 60.05
N TRP A 310 -2.05 2.13 59.04
CA TRP A 310 -3.20 1.24 58.92
C TRP A 310 -3.66 1.03 57.47
N TRP A 311 -4.39 -0.06 57.21
CA TRP A 311 -5.02 -0.38 55.93
C TRP A 311 -6.52 -0.11 55.94
N THR A 312 -7.13 0.07 54.77
CA THR A 312 -8.57 0.27 54.60
C THR A 312 -9.02 -0.05 53.17
N ILE A 313 -10.32 -0.04 52.95
CA ILE A 313 -10.91 0.17 51.62
C ILE A 313 -11.88 1.32 51.78
N GLY A 314 -11.42 2.52 51.45
CA GLY A 314 -12.17 3.78 51.41
C GLY A 314 -12.78 4.31 52.70
N ALA A 315 -12.53 3.68 53.85
CA ALA A 315 -12.95 4.19 55.15
C ALA A 315 -11.86 5.05 55.78
N GLU A 316 -12.19 6.28 56.18
CA GLU A 316 -11.35 7.12 57.03
C GLU A 316 -11.60 6.83 58.53
N PRO A 317 -10.68 7.21 59.42
CA PRO A 317 -10.92 7.15 60.87
C PRO A 317 -12.24 7.82 61.26
N GLY A 318 -13.13 7.05 61.89
CA GLY A 318 -14.46 7.51 62.31
C GLY A 318 -15.62 7.17 61.36
N ASP A 319 -15.35 6.63 60.18
CA ASP A 319 -16.38 6.08 59.29
C ASP A 319 -16.94 4.74 59.78
N ASP A 320 -18.14 4.37 59.33
CA ASP A 320 -18.76 3.07 59.63
C ASP A 320 -17.96 1.91 59.01
N ASP A 321 -17.19 1.17 59.79
CA ASP A 321 -16.32 0.11 59.28
C ASP A 321 -17.09 -1.11 58.72
N GLY A 322 -17.01 -1.31 57.39
CA GLY A 322 -17.49 -2.52 56.72
C GLY A 322 -16.37 -3.47 56.27
N LEU A 323 -15.13 -3.20 56.68
CA LEU A 323 -13.96 -3.98 56.30
C LEU A 323 -13.99 -5.34 57.00
N ASN A 324 -13.67 -6.37 56.22
CA ASN A 324 -13.45 -7.72 56.68
C ASN A 324 -12.04 -8.13 56.27
N SER A 325 -11.45 -9.06 57.01
CA SER A 325 -10.09 -9.52 56.78
C SER A 325 -10.03 -11.05 56.80
N ALA A 326 -9.25 -11.64 55.89
CA ALA A 326 -8.97 -13.06 55.85
C ALA A 326 -7.50 -13.29 55.51
N PHE A 327 -6.75 -13.88 56.45
CA PHE A 327 -5.30 -14.10 56.33
C PHE A 327 -4.93 -15.54 56.67
N ASP A 328 -3.91 -16.08 55.99
CA ASP A 328 -3.26 -17.34 56.37
C ASP A 328 -2.77 -17.28 57.82
N PRO A 329 -3.15 -18.24 58.69
CA PRO A 329 -2.68 -18.30 60.08
C PRO A 329 -1.15 -18.39 60.25
N ALA A 330 -0.43 -18.78 59.20
CA ALA A 330 1.03 -18.83 59.20
C ALA A 330 1.71 -17.51 58.77
N LEU A 331 0.95 -16.51 58.29
CA LEU A 331 1.49 -15.19 57.95
C LEU A 331 1.84 -14.40 59.21
N THR A 332 3.02 -13.79 59.21
CA THR A 332 3.46 -12.85 60.26
C THR A 332 3.33 -11.39 59.85
N ALA A 333 2.79 -11.09 58.66
CA ALA A 333 2.72 -9.73 58.08
C ALA A 333 2.26 -8.64 59.06
N PHE A 334 1.11 -8.80 59.73
CA PHE A 334 0.66 -7.83 60.74
C PHE A 334 1.50 -7.83 62.01
N SER A 335 2.03 -8.99 62.42
CA SER A 335 2.92 -9.04 63.59
C SER A 335 4.21 -8.28 63.33
N ASP A 336 4.80 -8.44 62.16
CA ASP A 336 6.03 -7.75 61.77
C ASP A 336 5.74 -6.26 61.57
N TRP A 337 4.66 -5.93 60.87
CA TRP A 337 4.21 -4.56 60.62
C TRP A 337 3.83 -3.78 61.88
N ASN A 338 3.16 -4.41 62.84
CA ASN A 338 2.82 -3.80 64.13
C ASN A 338 4.04 -3.64 65.06
N ASN A 339 5.17 -4.26 64.73
CA ASN A 339 6.47 -4.01 65.37
C ASN A 339 7.35 -3.04 64.57
N GLY A 340 6.78 -2.37 63.55
CA GLY A 340 7.44 -1.40 62.69
C GLY A 340 8.25 -2.00 61.54
N GLY A 341 8.10 -3.30 61.25
CA GLY A 341 8.71 -3.97 60.10
C GLY A 341 7.85 -3.92 58.84
N ASP A 342 8.30 -4.56 57.77
CA ASP A 342 7.58 -4.60 56.50
C ASP A 342 6.26 -5.37 56.57
N PHE A 343 5.30 -4.97 55.74
CA PHE A 343 4.08 -5.73 55.50
C PHE A 343 4.26 -6.55 54.21
N VAL A 344 4.25 -7.88 54.29
CA VAL A 344 4.43 -8.74 53.10
C VAL A 344 3.48 -9.93 53.13
N VAL A 345 2.62 -10.03 52.11
CA VAL A 345 1.69 -11.13 51.88
C VAL A 345 2.07 -11.83 50.58
N ASN A 346 2.81 -12.94 50.68
CA ASN A 346 3.36 -13.67 49.54
C ASN A 346 3.28 -15.20 49.69
N THR A 347 2.31 -15.72 50.45
CA THR A 347 2.14 -17.17 50.64
C THR A 347 1.08 -17.73 49.69
N PHE A 348 1.15 -19.04 49.46
CA PHE A 348 0.17 -19.77 48.63
C PHE A 348 -1.28 -19.62 49.12
N ILE A 349 -1.50 -19.54 50.44
CA ILE A 349 -2.85 -19.27 51.00
C ILE A 349 -3.19 -17.78 50.88
N GLY A 350 -2.19 -16.92 51.03
CA GLY A 350 -2.32 -15.49 50.84
C GLY A 350 -3.05 -14.78 51.98
N GLY A 351 -3.48 -13.56 51.68
CA GLY A 351 -4.22 -12.70 52.61
C GLY A 351 -5.01 -11.64 51.86
N SER A 352 -6.13 -11.22 52.42
CA SER A 352 -6.98 -10.18 51.83
C SER A 352 -7.74 -9.40 52.87
N ILE A 353 -8.01 -8.14 52.55
CA ILE A 353 -9.07 -7.34 53.15
C ILE A 353 -10.17 -7.16 52.11
N PHE A 354 -11.43 -7.16 52.53
CA PHE A 354 -12.56 -7.07 51.61
C PHE A 354 -13.78 -6.42 52.26
N ILE A 355 -14.62 -5.81 51.45
CA ILE A 355 -15.93 -5.28 51.85
C ILE A 355 -17.03 -6.08 51.17
N VAL A 356 -18.23 -6.08 51.78
CA VAL A 356 -19.42 -6.66 51.13
C VAL A 356 -19.93 -5.67 50.08
N PRO A 357 -19.94 -6.03 48.78
CA PRO A 357 -20.32 -5.11 47.71
C PRO A 357 -21.73 -4.54 47.89
N GLY A 358 -21.90 -3.25 47.60
CA GLY A 358 -23.18 -2.53 47.65
C GLY A 358 -23.73 -2.24 49.04
N ASN A 359 -22.96 -2.50 50.11
CA ASN A 359 -23.45 -2.37 51.48
C ASN A 359 -23.23 -0.97 52.10
N ASN A 360 -22.11 -0.30 51.82
CA ASN A 360 -21.75 0.95 52.49
C ASN A 360 -21.01 2.00 51.63
N GLY A 361 -20.76 1.73 50.35
CA GLY A 361 -20.17 2.71 49.41
C GLY A 361 -18.70 3.04 49.64
N GLN A 362 -18.02 2.37 50.59
CA GLN A 362 -16.61 2.64 50.91
C GLN A 362 -15.66 2.30 49.76
N GLY A 363 -15.98 1.26 48.98
CA GLY A 363 -15.18 0.90 47.80
C GLY A 363 -15.35 1.84 46.61
N VAL A 364 -16.24 2.84 46.68
CA VAL A 364 -16.55 3.70 45.53
C VAL A 364 -15.56 4.87 45.47
N PRO A 365 -14.92 5.14 44.32
CA PRO A 365 -13.96 6.23 44.21
C PRO A 365 -14.55 7.61 44.51
N ILE A 366 -13.83 8.39 45.31
CA ILE A 366 -14.09 9.81 45.53
C ILE A 366 -13.03 10.58 44.75
N ASN A 367 -13.45 11.44 43.81
CA ASN A 367 -12.56 12.12 42.87
C ASN A 367 -11.63 11.14 42.11
N GLY A 368 -12.17 10.01 41.68
CA GLY A 368 -11.42 8.98 40.94
C GLY A 368 -10.43 8.17 41.79
N ARG A 369 -10.44 8.29 43.12
CA ARG A 369 -9.51 7.59 44.01
C ARG A 369 -10.21 6.84 45.13
N VAL A 370 -9.72 5.65 45.48
CA VAL A 370 -10.14 4.89 46.67
C VAL A 370 -8.97 4.83 47.65
N LEU A 371 -9.19 5.29 48.88
CA LEU A 371 -8.19 5.22 49.95
C LEU A 371 -7.91 3.76 50.30
N LEU A 372 -6.63 3.38 50.33
CA LEU A 372 -6.20 2.02 50.67
C LEU A 372 -5.50 1.97 52.03
N GLY A 373 -4.88 3.05 52.50
CA GLY A 373 -4.25 3.04 53.81
C GLY A 373 -3.54 4.34 54.13
N GLN A 374 -3.01 4.40 55.35
CA GLN A 374 -2.15 5.47 55.84
C GLN A 374 -0.84 4.87 56.34
N VAL A 375 0.27 5.51 56.02
CA VAL A 375 1.62 5.05 56.34
C VAL A 375 2.43 6.20 56.90
N THR A 376 3.06 5.99 58.05
CA THR A 376 3.96 6.97 58.66
C THR A 376 5.37 6.40 58.76
N THR A 377 6.34 7.04 58.11
CA THR A 377 7.75 6.62 58.09
C THR A 377 8.68 7.79 57.79
N SER A 378 9.97 7.66 58.11
CA SER A 378 11.03 8.62 57.77
C SER A 378 11.82 8.22 56.51
N GLY A 379 11.55 7.04 55.96
CA GLY A 379 12.26 6.49 54.81
C GLY A 379 11.42 6.45 53.54
N THR A 380 12.04 5.94 52.46
CA THR A 380 11.33 5.60 51.22
C THR A 380 10.62 4.27 51.36
N THR A 381 9.44 4.14 50.76
CA THR A 381 8.58 2.96 50.83
C THR A 381 8.20 2.50 49.44
N ASP A 382 8.39 1.22 49.17
CA ASP A 382 7.92 0.54 47.97
C ASP A 382 6.64 -0.24 48.30
N ALA A 383 5.54 0.14 47.66
CA ALA A 383 4.25 -0.53 47.75
C ALA A 383 3.99 -1.36 46.49
N VAL A 384 3.53 -2.58 46.67
CA VAL A 384 2.95 -3.43 45.62
C VAL A 384 1.57 -3.83 46.08
N VAL A 385 0.52 -3.41 45.37
CA VAL A 385 -0.87 -3.61 45.79
C VAL A 385 -1.70 -4.25 44.68
N ASN A 386 -2.46 -5.28 45.04
CA ASN A 386 -3.43 -5.91 44.14
C ASN A 386 -4.84 -5.61 44.61
N VAL A 387 -5.70 -5.14 43.72
CA VAL A 387 -7.10 -4.84 44.03
C VAL A 387 -8.05 -5.63 43.14
N GLN A 388 -9.15 -6.09 43.75
CA GLN A 388 -10.32 -6.57 43.04
C GLN A 388 -11.39 -5.49 43.11
N PHE A 389 -11.98 -5.15 41.96
CA PHE A 389 -13.05 -4.17 41.87
C PHE A 389 -14.16 -4.65 40.92
N ARG A 390 -15.30 -3.97 40.94
CA ARG A 390 -16.42 -4.27 40.06
C ARG A 390 -16.89 -3.03 39.32
N ASP A 391 -17.41 -3.21 38.13
CA ASP A 391 -18.01 -2.14 37.34
C ASP A 391 -19.50 -1.93 37.65
N ALA A 392 -20.13 -0.98 36.94
CA ALA A 392 -21.57 -0.72 36.99
C ALA A 392 -22.44 -1.94 36.66
N ASN A 393 -21.92 -2.91 35.90
CA ASN A 393 -22.61 -4.15 35.53
C ASN A 393 -22.42 -5.28 36.56
N GLN A 394 -21.70 -5.01 37.65
CA GLN A 394 -21.31 -5.98 38.69
C GLN A 394 -20.36 -7.08 38.19
N GLU A 395 -19.66 -6.82 37.10
CA GLU A 395 -18.58 -7.69 36.62
C GLU A 395 -17.30 -7.41 37.41
N SER A 396 -16.60 -8.47 37.83
CA SER A 396 -15.37 -8.34 38.62
C SER A 396 -14.14 -8.23 37.73
N PHE A 397 -13.31 -7.24 38.03
CA PHE A 397 -12.01 -6.98 37.42
C PHE A 397 -10.90 -7.04 38.48
N TYR A 398 -9.66 -7.19 38.02
CA TYR A 398 -8.48 -7.30 38.85
C TYR A 398 -7.42 -6.33 38.32
N ALA A 399 -6.77 -5.61 39.23
CA ALA A 399 -5.56 -4.86 38.96
C ALA A 399 -4.47 -5.37 39.90
N SER A 400 -3.57 -6.21 39.36
CA SER A 400 -2.50 -6.85 40.14
C SER A 400 -1.11 -6.30 39.76
N GLY A 401 -0.23 -6.26 40.76
CA GLY A 401 1.13 -5.76 40.63
C GLY A 401 1.24 -4.25 40.49
N MET A 402 0.23 -3.47 40.91
CA MET A 402 0.37 -2.01 40.88
C MET A 402 1.44 -1.59 41.88
N THR A 403 2.41 -0.79 41.42
CA THR A 403 3.55 -0.35 42.21
C THR A 403 3.45 1.14 42.55
N LEU A 404 4.03 1.52 43.69
CA LEU A 404 4.19 2.91 44.10
C LEU A 404 5.39 3.06 45.01
N THR A 405 6.32 3.95 44.69
CA THR A 405 7.44 4.33 45.58
C THR A 405 7.23 5.73 46.14
N PHE A 406 7.23 5.89 47.46
CA PHE A 406 6.99 7.18 48.12
C PHE A 406 7.77 7.34 49.45
N PRO A 407 8.12 8.58 49.86
CA PRO A 407 8.17 9.77 49.02
C PRO A 407 9.16 9.52 47.88
N VAL A 408 8.88 10.08 46.70
CA VAL A 408 9.82 10.00 45.57
C VAL A 408 11.11 10.65 46.03
N ALA A 409 12.20 9.88 46.11
CA ALA A 409 13.49 10.37 46.57
C ALA A 409 13.92 11.53 45.66
N GLY A 410 13.85 12.77 46.17
CA GLY A 410 14.17 13.99 45.42
C GLY A 410 13.01 15.00 45.23
N ALA A 411 11.77 14.69 45.59
CA ALA A 411 10.66 15.62 45.33
C ALA A 411 10.64 16.84 46.29
N GLY A 412 11.32 17.93 45.89
CA GLY A 412 11.28 19.25 46.53
C GLY A 412 12.62 19.99 46.44
N CYS A 413 12.60 21.32 46.41
CA CYS A 413 13.80 22.16 46.33
C CYS A 413 13.95 23.03 47.58
N ASN A 414 15.16 23.16 48.14
CA ASN A 414 15.38 24.09 49.26
C ASN A 414 15.60 25.56 48.84
N ASP A 415 15.59 25.86 47.53
CA ASP A 415 15.76 27.20 47.00
C ASP A 415 14.42 27.95 46.99
N PRO A 416 14.27 29.07 47.74
CA PRO A 416 13.04 29.86 47.78
C PRO A 416 12.66 30.53 46.45
N LEU A 417 13.49 30.43 45.42
CA LEU A 417 13.19 30.87 44.05
C LEU A 417 12.70 29.74 43.14
N ALA A 418 12.69 28.49 43.61
CA ALA A 418 12.15 27.36 42.87
C ALA A 418 10.64 27.22 43.08
N CYS A 419 9.94 26.76 42.06
CA CYS A 419 8.49 26.54 42.06
C CYS A 419 8.07 25.30 42.85
N ASN A 420 8.96 24.33 43.04
CA ASN A 420 8.80 23.22 43.97
C ASN A 420 9.52 23.46 45.31
N TYR A 421 9.58 24.73 45.75
CA TYR A 421 10.20 25.07 47.03
C TYR A 421 9.54 24.33 48.20
N ASP A 422 10.33 23.51 48.89
CA ASP A 422 10.00 22.86 50.15
C ASP A 422 11.13 23.11 51.14
N GLU A 423 10.79 23.70 52.28
CA GLU A 423 11.74 23.99 53.36
C GLU A 423 12.36 22.72 53.99
N ASN A 424 11.80 21.54 53.71
CA ASN A 424 12.24 20.25 54.23
C ASN A 424 12.96 19.37 53.18
N ALA A 425 13.20 19.87 51.97
CA ALA A 425 13.90 19.12 50.93
C ALA A 425 15.38 18.85 51.29
N GLU A 426 15.83 17.59 51.16
CA GLU A 426 17.19 17.17 51.53
C GLU A 426 18.26 17.44 50.44
N GLY A 427 17.90 18.07 49.31
CA GLY A 427 18.87 18.45 48.28
C GLY A 427 18.33 19.31 47.12
N ASP A 428 19.24 19.92 46.38
CA ASP A 428 18.96 20.88 45.29
C ASP A 428 18.91 20.17 43.92
N GLY A 429 18.81 18.84 43.91
CA GLY A 429 18.95 18.02 42.71
C GLY A 429 17.81 18.23 41.71
N ASP A 430 16.61 18.51 42.22
CA ASP A 430 15.37 18.52 41.45
C ASP A 430 14.66 19.89 41.53
N CYS A 431 15.43 20.98 41.64
CA CYS A 431 14.88 22.33 41.67
C CYS A 431 14.23 22.74 40.35
N ILE A 432 12.92 22.95 40.38
CA ILE A 432 12.14 23.46 39.25
C ILE A 432 12.14 24.98 39.34
N PHE A 433 12.92 25.65 38.50
CA PHE A 433 12.85 27.10 38.36
C PHE A 433 11.87 27.46 37.25
N PRO A 434 11.15 28.59 37.37
CA PRO A 434 10.31 29.03 36.28
C PRO A 434 11.18 29.37 35.06
N GLN A 435 10.80 28.87 33.89
CA GLN A 435 11.47 29.17 32.64
C GLN A 435 11.28 30.65 32.25
N GLU A 436 12.10 31.15 31.31
CA GLU A 436 11.91 32.49 30.74
C GLU A 436 10.47 32.62 30.22
N PHE A 437 9.76 33.70 30.59
CA PHE A 437 8.34 33.98 30.34
C PHE A 437 7.31 33.26 31.24
N TYR A 438 7.72 32.30 32.06
CA TYR A 438 6.88 31.66 33.07
C TYR A 438 7.18 32.20 34.49
N ASP A 439 6.21 32.09 35.38
CA ASP A 439 6.38 32.14 36.84
C ASP A 439 5.89 30.81 37.47
N CYS A 440 5.93 30.72 38.80
CA CYS A 440 5.53 29.49 39.50
C CYS A 440 4.02 29.24 39.52
N ASP A 441 3.23 30.22 39.08
CA ASP A 441 1.77 30.15 38.96
C ASP A 441 1.34 29.95 37.49
N GLY A 442 2.29 29.88 36.54
CA GLY A 442 2.05 29.61 35.13
C GLY A 442 2.68 30.65 34.22
N CYS A 443 2.06 30.89 33.07
CA CYS A 443 2.58 31.86 32.11
C CYS A 443 2.34 33.32 32.55
N LEU A 444 3.30 34.22 32.30
CA LEU A 444 3.17 35.66 32.58
C LEU A 444 2.18 36.39 31.65
N ASN A 445 2.17 36.04 30.36
CA ASN A 445 1.27 36.57 29.34
C ASN A 445 0.70 35.41 28.52
N ASP A 446 -0.51 34.99 28.88
CA ASP A 446 -1.24 33.91 28.24
C ASP A 446 -2.63 34.45 27.87
N SER A 447 -2.78 34.82 26.60
CA SER A 447 -3.96 35.51 26.08
C SER A 447 -5.15 34.58 25.89
N ASP A 448 -4.94 33.29 25.64
CA ASP A 448 -6.00 32.32 25.32
C ASP A 448 -6.24 31.28 26.45
N GLY A 449 -5.33 31.20 27.42
CA GLY A 449 -5.45 30.43 28.65
C GLY A 449 -5.02 28.97 28.53
N ASP A 450 -4.21 28.62 27.52
CA ASP A 450 -3.82 27.23 27.24
C ASP A 450 -2.56 26.78 28.00
N GLY A 451 -1.89 27.70 28.70
CA GLY A 451 -0.69 27.45 29.49
C GLY A 451 0.62 27.62 28.73
N VAL A 452 0.59 28.02 27.45
CA VAL A 452 1.75 28.49 26.69
C VAL A 452 1.76 30.02 26.69
N CYS A 453 2.95 30.62 26.78
CA CYS A 453 3.05 32.08 26.75
C CYS A 453 2.99 32.65 25.34
N ASP A 454 2.31 33.79 25.19
CA ASP A 454 2.21 34.57 23.95
C ASP A 454 3.60 34.78 23.28
N GLU A 455 4.66 34.99 24.08
CA GLU A 455 6.03 35.16 23.55
C GLU A 455 6.70 33.87 23.06
N LEU A 456 6.17 32.72 23.46
CA LEU A 456 6.65 31.37 23.15
C LEU A 456 5.70 30.62 22.21
N GLU A 457 4.58 31.25 21.83
CA GLU A 457 3.64 30.66 20.90
C GLU A 457 4.28 30.40 19.53
N VAL A 458 4.16 29.15 19.09
CA VAL A 458 4.54 28.73 17.75
C VAL A 458 3.25 28.53 16.95
N ASN A 459 3.06 29.39 15.96
CA ASN A 459 1.94 29.31 15.04
C ASN A 459 2.10 28.10 14.12
N GLY A 460 1.08 27.25 14.05
CA GLY A 460 1.04 26.09 13.15
C GLY A 460 -0.13 25.17 13.47
N CYS A 461 -0.21 24.04 12.77
CA CYS A 461 -1.34 23.13 12.95
C CYS A 461 -1.26 22.34 14.27
N THR A 462 -2.19 22.59 15.19
CA THR A 462 -2.30 21.91 16.49
C THR A 462 -3.23 20.69 16.50
N ASP A 463 -3.96 20.43 15.41
CA ASP A 463 -4.85 19.28 15.28
C ASP A 463 -4.05 17.99 15.00
N ASN A 464 -3.97 17.09 15.99
CA ASN A 464 -3.27 15.80 15.89
C ASN A 464 -3.88 14.85 14.82
N ALA A 465 -5.07 15.14 14.30
CA ALA A 465 -5.65 14.41 13.17
C ALA A 465 -5.24 14.97 11.80
N ALA A 466 -4.64 16.16 11.75
CA ALA A 466 -4.15 16.76 10.52
C ALA A 466 -2.83 16.13 10.06
N CYS A 467 -2.62 16.07 8.75
CA CYS A 467 -1.45 15.44 8.16
C CYS A 467 -0.17 16.29 8.20
N ASN A 468 -0.31 17.59 8.47
CA ASN A 468 0.78 18.53 8.72
C ASN A 468 0.77 19.02 10.18
N PHE A 469 0.23 18.20 11.10
CA PHE A 469 0.35 18.44 12.53
C PHE A 469 1.80 18.77 12.88
N ASP A 470 2.02 19.91 13.52
CA ASP A 470 3.32 20.31 14.03
C ASP A 470 3.29 20.16 15.54
N ILE A 471 4.07 19.21 16.05
CA ILE A 471 4.20 18.94 17.48
C ILE A 471 4.73 20.13 18.27
N ASN A 472 5.39 21.08 17.61
CA ASN A 472 5.89 22.28 18.25
C ASN A 472 4.89 23.44 18.16
N ALA A 473 3.83 23.33 17.35
CA ALA A 473 2.82 24.36 17.28
C ALA A 473 1.99 24.38 18.56
N THR A 474 1.85 25.56 19.12
CA THR A 474 1.09 25.83 20.34
C THR A 474 -0.11 26.72 20.07
N GLU A 475 -0.20 27.32 18.88
CA GLU A 475 -1.32 28.18 18.47
C GLU A 475 -1.73 27.84 17.04
N GLU A 476 -3.05 27.71 16.80
CA GLU A 476 -3.58 27.32 15.50
C GLU A 476 -3.68 28.52 14.55
N ASP A 477 -2.90 28.48 13.48
CA ASP A 477 -2.87 29.54 12.45
C ASP A 477 -3.80 29.25 11.26
N GLY A 478 -4.50 28.12 11.30
CA GLY A 478 -5.41 27.66 10.25
C GLY A 478 -4.68 26.98 9.09
N SER A 479 -3.41 26.59 9.29
CA SER A 479 -2.63 25.84 8.31
C SER A 479 -2.96 24.35 8.26
N CYS A 480 -3.82 23.81 9.14
CA CYS A 480 -4.15 22.39 9.17
C CYS A 480 -4.68 21.87 7.82
N LEU A 481 -4.02 20.81 7.34
CA LEU A 481 -4.31 20.08 6.12
C LEU A 481 -4.78 18.68 6.47
N GLN A 482 -5.64 18.14 5.62
CA GLN A 482 -6.12 16.78 5.72
C GLN A 482 -5.50 15.92 4.62
N LEU A 483 -5.39 14.62 4.88
CA LEU A 483 -5.09 13.68 3.81
C LEU A 483 -6.23 13.70 2.80
N ASP A 484 -5.87 13.79 1.53
CA ASP A 484 -6.81 13.47 0.46
C ASP A 484 -7.01 11.94 0.38
N ALA A 485 -7.90 11.48 -0.50
CA ALA A 485 -8.16 10.06 -0.66
C ALA A 485 -6.97 9.28 -1.28
N CYS A 486 -5.96 9.98 -1.78
CA CYS A 486 -4.69 9.43 -2.23
C CYS A 486 -3.64 9.35 -1.11
N GLY A 487 -3.95 9.81 0.10
CA GLY A 487 -3.01 9.86 1.21
C GLY A 487 -1.97 10.97 1.09
N VAL A 488 -2.23 12.01 0.29
CA VAL A 488 -1.35 13.19 0.17
C VAL A 488 -1.88 14.31 1.05
N CYS A 489 -0.99 14.90 1.85
CA CYS A 489 -1.34 15.97 2.76
C CYS A 489 -1.68 17.26 2.02
N GLY A 490 -2.91 17.77 2.19
CA GLY A 490 -3.41 18.92 1.45
C GLY A 490 -3.54 18.69 -0.06
N GLY A 491 -3.59 17.41 -0.47
CA GLY A 491 -3.72 17.03 -1.87
C GLY A 491 -5.12 17.27 -2.44
N ASP A 492 -5.21 17.26 -3.76
CA ASP A 492 -6.45 17.42 -4.53
C ASP A 492 -6.85 16.12 -5.27
N ASN A 493 -6.33 14.97 -4.81
CA ASN A 493 -6.43 13.63 -5.39
C ASN A 493 -5.69 13.43 -6.73
N SER A 494 -4.92 14.41 -7.22
CA SER A 494 -4.23 14.28 -8.51
C SER A 494 -3.11 13.23 -8.54
N SER A 495 -2.52 12.90 -7.39
CA SER A 495 -1.39 11.97 -7.26
C SER A 495 -1.76 10.50 -7.46
N CYS A 496 -3.04 10.13 -7.27
CA CYS A 496 -3.58 8.80 -7.56
C CYS A 496 -4.74 8.85 -8.56
N SER A 497 -4.76 9.91 -9.38
CA SER A 497 -5.65 10.05 -10.52
C SER A 497 -4.98 9.48 -11.77
N GLY A 498 -5.70 8.66 -12.51
CA GLY A 498 -5.22 7.99 -13.72
C GLY A 498 -6.29 7.07 -14.31
N CYS A 499 -5.98 6.31 -15.35
CA CYS A 499 -6.99 5.45 -15.95
C CYS A 499 -7.32 4.25 -15.05
N THR A 500 -8.56 4.19 -14.54
CA THR A 500 -9.02 3.08 -13.69
C THR A 500 -9.67 1.93 -14.46
N ASN A 501 -9.82 2.04 -15.78
CA ASN A 501 -10.45 1.00 -16.60
C ASN A 501 -9.45 -0.12 -16.95
N PRO A 502 -9.61 -1.37 -16.45
CA PRO A 502 -8.67 -2.46 -16.71
C PRO A 502 -8.57 -2.89 -18.18
N SER A 503 -9.50 -2.46 -19.03
CA SER A 503 -9.50 -2.74 -20.48
C SER A 503 -8.87 -1.63 -21.31
N ALA A 504 -8.40 -0.54 -20.70
CA ALA A 504 -7.67 0.52 -21.38
C ALA A 504 -6.17 0.21 -21.48
N ASP A 505 -5.52 0.70 -22.52
CA ASP A 505 -4.10 0.47 -22.80
C ASP A 505 -3.17 1.14 -21.77
N ASN A 506 -3.60 2.26 -21.20
CA ASN A 506 -2.89 2.99 -20.15
C ASN A 506 -3.51 2.77 -18.77
N TYR A 507 -4.18 1.63 -18.56
CA TYR A 507 -4.69 1.25 -17.24
C TYR A 507 -3.59 1.38 -16.18
N ASP A 508 -3.89 2.16 -15.14
CA ASP A 508 -3.02 2.32 -13.99
C ASP A 508 -3.65 1.60 -12.80
N ALA A 509 -3.02 0.50 -12.38
CA ALA A 509 -3.47 -0.27 -11.22
C ALA A 509 -3.31 0.49 -9.89
N GLY A 510 -2.54 1.57 -9.87
CA GLY A 510 -2.37 2.48 -8.73
C GLY A 510 -3.35 3.65 -8.71
N ALA A 511 -4.14 3.86 -9.77
CA ALA A 511 -5.13 4.92 -9.81
C ALA A 511 -6.39 4.54 -9.02
N ILE A 512 -6.82 5.42 -8.12
CA ILE A 512 -8.07 5.29 -7.35
C ILE A 512 -9.19 6.10 -8.03
N PHE A 513 -8.84 7.19 -8.71
CA PHE A 513 -9.76 8.08 -9.39
C PHE A 513 -9.49 8.11 -10.89
N ASP A 514 -10.56 8.03 -11.68
CA ASP A 514 -10.48 8.18 -13.14
C ASP A 514 -10.34 9.66 -13.51
N ASP A 515 -9.23 10.00 -14.17
CA ASP A 515 -8.97 11.36 -14.68
C ASP A 515 -9.45 11.56 -16.13
N GLY A 516 -10.05 10.53 -16.72
CA GLY A 516 -10.50 10.55 -18.11
C GLY A 516 -9.35 10.38 -19.11
N SER A 517 -8.15 10.00 -18.66
CA SER A 517 -7.01 9.73 -19.54
C SER A 517 -7.06 8.35 -20.19
N CYS A 518 -8.03 7.49 -19.86
CA CYS A 518 -8.14 6.13 -20.41
C CYS A 518 -8.08 6.12 -21.94
N ILE A 519 -7.13 5.37 -22.49
CA ILE A 519 -6.94 5.13 -23.91
C ILE A 519 -7.49 3.75 -24.21
N ILE A 520 -8.55 3.70 -25.01
CA ILE A 520 -9.12 2.46 -25.50
C ILE A 520 -8.85 2.42 -27.00
N SER A 521 -7.90 1.58 -27.40
CA SER A 521 -7.59 1.34 -28.80
C SER A 521 -8.64 0.48 -29.47
N GLY A 522 -9.02 0.87 -30.68
CA GLY A 522 -9.94 0.12 -31.52
C GLY A 522 -10.48 0.98 -32.64
N CYS A 523 -11.29 0.40 -33.52
CA CYS A 523 -11.84 1.17 -34.63
C CYS A 523 -12.81 2.25 -34.15
N THR A 524 -12.46 3.51 -34.37
CA THR A 524 -13.29 4.68 -34.00
C THR A 524 -14.22 5.15 -35.12
N ASN A 525 -14.13 4.56 -36.32
CA ASN A 525 -14.97 4.91 -37.45
C ASN A 525 -16.36 4.24 -37.34
N PRO A 526 -17.46 4.98 -37.14
CA PRO A 526 -18.80 4.39 -37.02
C PRO A 526 -19.33 3.67 -38.26
N ALA A 527 -18.67 3.85 -39.42
CA ALA A 527 -19.01 3.17 -40.67
C ALA A 527 -18.28 1.83 -40.86
N ALA A 528 -17.35 1.47 -39.98
CA ALA A 528 -16.63 0.20 -40.04
C ALA A 528 -17.39 -0.94 -39.36
N ASP A 529 -17.20 -2.16 -39.84
CA ASP A 529 -17.88 -3.36 -39.33
C ASP A 529 -17.48 -3.73 -37.90
N ASN A 530 -16.24 -3.40 -37.51
CA ASN A 530 -15.70 -3.62 -36.18
C ASN A 530 -15.58 -2.33 -35.36
N TYR A 531 -16.44 -1.34 -35.65
CA TYR A 531 -16.54 -0.12 -34.84
C TYR A 531 -16.70 -0.47 -33.35
N ASN A 532 -15.87 0.15 -32.52
CA ASN A 532 -15.94 0.08 -31.07
C ASN A 532 -16.33 1.45 -30.54
N ASP A 533 -17.51 1.56 -29.94
CA ASP A 533 -18.05 2.80 -29.38
C ASP A 533 -17.34 3.25 -28.10
N GLU A 534 -16.59 2.35 -27.46
CA GLU A 534 -15.73 2.66 -26.32
C GLU A 534 -14.33 3.11 -26.76
N ALA A 535 -13.93 2.89 -28.02
CA ALA A 535 -12.61 3.27 -28.52
C ALA A 535 -12.50 4.78 -28.72
N ASN A 536 -11.43 5.37 -28.19
CA ASN A 536 -11.10 6.79 -28.36
C ASN A 536 -9.75 7.01 -29.05
N ASN A 537 -9.06 5.92 -29.38
CA ASN A 537 -7.82 5.91 -30.15
C ASN A 537 -7.95 4.90 -31.29
N ASP A 538 -7.82 5.35 -32.53
CA ASP A 538 -7.86 4.47 -33.69
C ASP A 538 -6.52 3.72 -33.84
N ASP A 539 -6.58 2.40 -33.72
CA ASP A 539 -5.43 1.51 -33.89
C ASP A 539 -5.23 1.04 -35.34
N GLY A 540 -6.07 1.53 -36.27
CA GLY A 540 -6.06 1.13 -37.67
C GLY A 540 -6.67 -0.24 -37.91
N SER A 541 -7.33 -0.83 -36.93
CA SER A 541 -8.03 -2.11 -37.08
C SER A 541 -9.35 -2.00 -37.84
N CYS A 542 -9.83 -0.80 -38.18
CA CYS A 542 -11.10 -0.60 -38.88
C CYS A 542 -11.24 -1.47 -40.14
N ILE A 543 -12.29 -2.27 -40.19
CA ILE A 543 -12.67 -3.12 -41.32
C ILE A 543 -13.83 -2.43 -42.02
N ILE A 544 -13.61 -2.00 -43.26
CA ILE A 544 -14.65 -1.45 -44.11
C ILE A 544 -14.86 -2.46 -45.23
N SER A 545 -16.00 -3.15 -45.16
CA SER A 545 -16.41 -4.12 -46.18
C SER A 545 -16.98 -3.41 -47.40
N GLY A 546 -16.53 -3.82 -48.58
CA GLY A 546 -17.00 -3.32 -49.86
C GLY A 546 -16.11 -3.80 -50.99
N CYS A 547 -16.40 -3.40 -52.22
CA CYS A 547 -15.60 -3.86 -53.34
C CYS A 547 -14.21 -3.20 -53.35
N THR A 548 -13.17 -3.99 -53.13
CA THR A 548 -11.77 -3.51 -53.12
C THR A 548 -11.12 -3.47 -54.51
N ASN A 549 -11.78 -4.01 -55.54
CA ASN A 549 -11.22 -4.08 -56.89
C ASN A 549 -11.44 -2.75 -57.65
N PRO A 550 -10.37 -1.98 -57.97
CA PRO A 550 -10.51 -0.70 -58.65
C PRO A 550 -11.09 -0.77 -60.08
N ALA A 551 -11.17 -1.98 -60.65
CA ALA A 551 -11.76 -2.22 -61.96
C ALA A 551 -13.27 -2.55 -61.91
N ALA A 552 -13.87 -2.67 -60.73
CA ALA A 552 -15.30 -2.90 -60.56
C ALA A 552 -16.09 -1.59 -60.56
N ASP A 553 -17.34 -1.65 -61.02
CA ASP A 553 -18.24 -0.50 -61.13
C ASP A 553 -18.66 0.08 -59.78
N ASN A 554 -18.73 -0.76 -58.75
CA ASN A 554 -19.02 -0.37 -57.37
C ASN A 554 -17.78 -0.38 -56.48
N TYR A 555 -16.59 -0.16 -57.06
CA TYR A 555 -15.36 0.01 -56.30
C TYR A 555 -15.55 1.05 -55.19
N ASP A 556 -15.21 0.64 -53.97
CA ASP A 556 -15.18 1.50 -52.81
C ASP A 556 -13.72 1.74 -52.41
N ALA A 557 -13.29 3.00 -52.52
CA ALA A 557 -11.94 3.40 -52.20
C ALA A 557 -11.62 3.38 -50.69
N GLU A 558 -12.66 3.34 -49.84
CA GLU A 558 -12.53 3.23 -48.39
C GLU A 558 -12.57 1.77 -47.92
N ALA A 559 -13.05 0.84 -48.76
CA ALA A 559 -13.09 -0.59 -48.43
C ALA A 559 -11.68 -1.21 -48.37
N ASN A 560 -11.41 -1.96 -47.30
CA ASN A 560 -10.17 -2.72 -47.11
C ASN A 560 -10.42 -4.24 -46.95
N ASN A 561 -11.68 -4.65 -46.96
CA ASN A 561 -12.11 -6.03 -46.94
C ASN A 561 -13.11 -6.27 -48.07
N ASP A 562 -12.79 -7.18 -48.98
CA ASP A 562 -13.70 -7.53 -50.08
C ASP A 562 -14.84 -8.41 -49.57
N ASP A 563 -16.06 -7.90 -49.65
CA ASP A 563 -17.28 -8.62 -49.27
C ASP A 563 -17.89 -9.45 -50.42
N GLY A 564 -17.22 -9.44 -51.59
CA GLY A 564 -17.69 -10.11 -52.80
C GLY A 564 -18.81 -9.37 -53.52
N SER A 565 -19.08 -8.11 -53.14
CA SER A 565 -20.06 -7.26 -53.82
C SER A 565 -19.56 -6.68 -55.14
N CYS A 566 -18.28 -6.85 -55.49
CA CYS A 566 -17.71 -6.29 -56.72
C CYS A 566 -18.53 -6.64 -57.97
N ILE A 567 -18.98 -5.61 -58.69
CA ILE A 567 -19.72 -5.70 -59.95
C ILE A 567 -18.73 -5.41 -61.06
N ILE A 568 -18.46 -6.40 -61.90
CA ILE A 568 -17.62 -6.24 -63.09
C ILE A 568 -18.54 -6.42 -64.29
N SER A 569 -18.84 -5.31 -64.96
CA SER A 569 -19.65 -5.30 -66.16
C SER A 569 -18.85 -5.79 -67.37
N GLY A 570 -19.49 -6.64 -68.18
CA GLY A 570 -18.94 -7.13 -69.44
C GLY A 570 -19.68 -8.36 -69.92
N CYS A 571 -19.32 -8.89 -71.08
CA CYS A 571 -20.02 -10.05 -71.60
C CYS A 571 -19.79 -11.30 -70.73
N THR A 572 -20.85 -11.80 -70.11
CA THR A 572 -20.82 -13.00 -69.26
C THR A 572 -21.07 -14.30 -70.04
N ASN A 573 -21.47 -14.21 -71.31
CA ASN A 573 -21.75 -15.38 -72.15
C ASN A 573 -20.44 -16.00 -72.68
N PRO A 574 -20.06 -17.21 -72.25
CA PRO A 574 -18.81 -17.85 -72.71
C PRO A 574 -18.76 -18.17 -74.20
N ALA A 575 -19.90 -18.10 -74.90
CA ALA A 575 -19.99 -18.32 -76.34
C ALA A 575 -19.79 -17.04 -77.17
N ALA A 576 -19.68 -15.86 -76.54
CA ALA A 576 -19.43 -14.60 -77.21
C ALA A 576 -17.93 -14.36 -77.44
N ASP A 577 -17.60 -13.66 -78.53
CA ASP A 577 -16.23 -13.37 -78.94
C ASP A 577 -15.50 -12.43 -77.97
N ASN A 578 -16.24 -11.57 -77.28
CA ASN A 578 -15.72 -10.65 -76.26
C ASN A 578 -16.09 -11.09 -74.84
N TYR A 579 -16.29 -12.39 -74.61
CA TYR A 579 -16.48 -12.96 -73.28
C TYR A 579 -15.39 -12.47 -72.31
N ASN A 580 -15.81 -11.92 -71.18
CA ASN A 580 -14.93 -11.54 -70.10
C ASN A 580 -15.13 -12.52 -68.93
N ALA A 581 -14.11 -13.33 -68.64
CA ALA A 581 -14.16 -14.31 -67.56
C ALA A 581 -14.29 -13.70 -66.16
N ASP A 582 -13.94 -12.42 -66.02
CA ASP A 582 -14.02 -11.68 -64.76
C ASP A 582 -15.36 -10.92 -64.63
N ALA A 583 -16.17 -10.85 -65.70
CA ALA A 583 -17.47 -10.18 -65.65
C ALA A 583 -18.52 -11.05 -64.92
N ASN A 584 -19.23 -10.44 -63.98
CA ASN A 584 -20.34 -11.06 -63.25
C ASN A 584 -21.68 -10.33 -63.46
N ASN A 585 -21.66 -9.25 -64.24
CA ASN A 585 -22.83 -8.50 -64.67
C ASN A 585 -22.79 -8.31 -66.18
N ASP A 586 -23.81 -8.78 -66.90
CA ASP A 586 -23.88 -8.62 -68.35
C ASP A 586 -24.35 -7.21 -68.71
N ASP A 587 -23.50 -6.44 -69.37
CA ASP A 587 -23.79 -5.08 -69.85
C ASP A 587 -24.41 -5.05 -71.25
N GLY A 588 -24.69 -6.21 -71.83
CA GLY A 588 -25.23 -6.35 -73.18
C GLY A 588 -24.18 -6.13 -74.27
N SER A 589 -22.89 -6.05 -73.91
CA SER A 589 -21.80 -5.91 -74.88
C SER A 589 -21.48 -7.21 -75.61
N CYS A 590 -22.07 -8.35 -75.24
CA CYS A 590 -21.80 -9.65 -75.87
C CYS A 590 -21.93 -9.60 -77.40
N VAL A 591 -20.82 -9.86 -78.09
CA VAL A 591 -20.75 -10.00 -79.54
C VAL A 591 -20.69 -11.49 -79.85
N VAL A 592 -21.72 -11.99 -80.51
CA VAL A 592 -21.76 -13.38 -81.00
C VAL A 592 -21.71 -13.31 -82.51
N SER A 593 -20.57 -13.71 -83.08
CA SER A 593 -20.41 -13.77 -84.52
C SER A 593 -21.09 -15.00 -85.12
N GLY A 594 -21.73 -14.81 -86.27
CA GLY A 594 -22.36 -15.88 -87.04
C GLY A 594 -23.37 -15.33 -88.04
N CYS A 595 -23.96 -16.19 -88.85
CA CYS A 595 -24.90 -15.72 -89.87
C CYS A 595 -26.17 -15.11 -89.24
N THR A 596 -26.39 -13.81 -89.44
CA THR A 596 -27.57 -13.08 -88.93
C THR A 596 -28.74 -13.05 -89.91
N ASN A 597 -28.59 -13.59 -91.13
CA ASN A 597 -29.64 -13.60 -92.14
C ASN A 597 -30.62 -14.77 -91.87
N PRO A 598 -31.89 -14.51 -91.51
CA PRO A 598 -32.86 -15.56 -91.21
C PRO A 598 -33.21 -16.46 -92.41
N ASN A 599 -32.88 -16.02 -93.63
CA ASN A 599 -33.09 -16.80 -94.86
C ASN A 599 -31.88 -17.66 -95.25
N ALA A 600 -30.81 -17.68 -94.44
CA ALA A 600 -29.67 -18.55 -94.65
C ALA A 600 -29.83 -19.89 -93.92
N GLN A 601 -29.27 -20.96 -94.49
CA GLN A 601 -29.36 -22.31 -93.89
C GLN A 601 -28.62 -22.45 -92.56
N ASN A 602 -27.54 -21.69 -92.38
CA ASN A 602 -26.74 -21.67 -91.15
C ASN A 602 -27.03 -20.42 -90.30
N TYR A 603 -28.24 -19.86 -90.40
CA TYR A 603 -28.69 -18.79 -89.52
C TYR A 603 -28.48 -19.17 -88.05
N ASN A 604 -27.73 -18.32 -87.33
CA ASN A 604 -27.56 -18.45 -85.89
C ASN A 604 -28.48 -17.43 -85.20
N PRO A 605 -29.56 -17.86 -84.51
CA PRO A 605 -30.47 -16.94 -83.84
C PRO A 605 -29.84 -16.18 -82.66
N GLU A 606 -28.65 -16.61 -82.19
CA GLU A 606 -27.90 -15.92 -81.14
C GLU A 606 -26.84 -14.95 -81.71
N ALA A 607 -26.57 -14.98 -83.03
CA ALA A 607 -25.61 -14.09 -83.65
C ALA A 607 -26.18 -12.67 -83.80
N ASN A 608 -25.41 -11.68 -83.34
CA ASN A 608 -25.73 -10.25 -83.48
C ASN A 608 -24.69 -9.50 -84.33
N ASN A 609 -23.67 -10.21 -84.81
CA ASN A 609 -22.64 -9.72 -85.72
C ASN A 609 -22.47 -10.71 -86.88
N ASP A 610 -22.74 -10.27 -88.12
CA ASP A 610 -22.58 -11.11 -89.30
C ASP A 610 -21.10 -11.25 -89.66
N ASP A 611 -20.58 -12.48 -89.58
CA ASP A 611 -19.18 -12.81 -89.92
C ASP A 611 -19.00 -13.19 -91.40
N GLY A 612 -20.06 -13.07 -92.20
CA GLY A 612 -20.06 -13.44 -93.61
C GLY A 612 -20.10 -14.97 -93.82
N SER A 613 -20.37 -15.75 -92.77
CA SER A 613 -20.53 -17.20 -92.88
C SER A 613 -21.87 -17.63 -93.49
N CYS A 614 -22.80 -16.70 -93.79
CA CYS A 614 -24.10 -17.02 -94.36
C CYS A 614 -23.98 -17.83 -95.66
N THR A 615 -24.60 -19.02 -95.67
CA THR A 615 -24.62 -19.94 -96.80
C THR A 615 -26.06 -20.37 -97.11
N GLY A 616 -26.34 -20.62 -98.39
CA GLY A 616 -27.65 -21.10 -98.83
C GLY A 616 -28.78 -20.11 -98.56
N ILE A 617 -28.58 -18.84 -98.91
CA ILE A 617 -29.61 -17.79 -98.78
C ILE A 617 -30.72 -18.08 -99.80
N THR A 618 -31.95 -18.26 -99.31
CA THR A 618 -33.13 -18.55 -100.13
C THR A 618 -33.86 -17.29 -100.57
N GLY A 619 -34.26 -17.23 -101.84
CA GLY A 619 -35.08 -16.15 -102.42
C GLY A 619 -35.11 -16.23 -103.95
N CYS A 620 -35.63 -15.20 -104.62
CA CYS A 620 -35.68 -15.18 -106.08
C CYS A 620 -34.28 -15.07 -106.71
N THR A 621 -33.92 -16.04 -107.56
CA THR A 621 -32.62 -16.18 -108.24
C THR A 621 -32.68 -15.91 -109.74
N TYR A 622 -33.89 -15.74 -110.30
CA TYR A 622 -34.06 -15.48 -111.73
C TYR A 622 -33.86 -14.00 -112.06
N ALA A 623 -32.77 -13.66 -112.75
CA ALA A 623 -32.39 -12.29 -113.11
C ALA A 623 -33.43 -11.49 -113.93
N GLY A 624 -34.45 -12.16 -114.47
CA GLY A 624 -35.55 -11.53 -115.20
C GLY A 624 -36.80 -11.24 -114.35
N ALA A 625 -36.77 -11.56 -113.05
CA ALA A 625 -37.86 -11.28 -112.13
C ALA A 625 -37.67 -9.92 -111.46
N ASP A 626 -38.77 -9.25 -111.13
CA ASP A 626 -38.80 -7.90 -110.56
C ASP A 626 -38.19 -7.85 -109.15
N ASN A 627 -38.31 -8.94 -108.38
CA ASN A 627 -37.74 -9.08 -107.04
C ASN A 627 -36.48 -9.97 -107.01
N TYR A 628 -35.78 -10.06 -108.14
CA TYR A 628 -34.48 -10.72 -108.21
C TYR A 628 -33.46 -10.08 -107.25
N ASP A 629 -32.79 -10.92 -106.46
CA ASP A 629 -31.61 -10.52 -105.70
C ASP A 629 -30.46 -11.48 -106.03
N ALA A 630 -29.36 -10.92 -106.52
CA ALA A 630 -28.15 -11.65 -106.86
C ALA A 630 -27.47 -12.33 -105.65
N ALA A 631 -27.83 -11.95 -104.42
CA ALA A 631 -27.35 -12.57 -103.18
C ALA A 631 -28.05 -13.91 -102.86
N ASN A 632 -29.22 -14.17 -103.44
CA ASN A 632 -29.91 -15.44 -103.26
C ASN A 632 -29.19 -16.54 -104.05
N THR A 633 -28.84 -17.62 -103.37
CA THR A 633 -28.14 -18.77 -103.97
C THR A 633 -29.03 -19.99 -104.12
N LEU A 634 -30.25 -19.94 -103.57
CA LEU A 634 -31.26 -20.98 -103.65
C LEU A 634 -32.63 -20.38 -103.99
N GLU A 635 -33.26 -20.89 -105.05
CA GLU A 635 -34.59 -20.48 -105.50
C GLU A 635 -35.69 -21.04 -104.58
N ASP A 636 -36.57 -20.17 -104.07
CA ASP A 636 -37.69 -20.54 -103.20
C ASP A 636 -39.07 -20.38 -103.84
N GLY A 637 -39.14 -19.93 -105.11
CA GLY A 637 -40.38 -19.71 -105.85
C GLY A 637 -41.02 -18.34 -105.62
N SER A 638 -40.32 -17.41 -104.96
CA SER A 638 -40.81 -16.06 -104.70
C SER A 638 -40.72 -15.10 -105.91
N CYS A 639 -40.20 -15.53 -107.07
CA CYS A 639 -40.01 -14.64 -108.22
C CYS A 639 -41.29 -14.05 -108.81
N VAL A 640 -41.28 -12.73 -108.98
CA VAL A 640 -42.35 -11.91 -109.59
C VAL A 640 -41.94 -11.52 -111.00
N PHE A 641 -42.82 -11.71 -111.98
CA PHE A 641 -42.61 -11.32 -113.37
C PHE A 641 -43.78 -10.44 -113.81
N SER A 642 -43.50 -9.17 -114.12
CA SER A 642 -44.51 -8.22 -114.57
C SER A 642 -44.75 -8.26 -116.08
N GLY A 643 -46.01 -8.07 -116.50
CA GLY A 643 -46.44 -7.97 -117.90
C GLY A 643 -47.94 -8.20 -118.07
N CYS A 644 -48.50 -7.95 -119.26
CA CYS A 644 -49.94 -8.13 -119.49
C CYS A 644 -50.39 -9.58 -119.22
N THR A 645 -51.28 -9.77 -118.23
CA THR A 645 -51.78 -11.10 -117.83
C THR A 645 -53.08 -11.50 -118.54
N ASP A 646 -53.70 -10.58 -119.27
CA ASP A 646 -54.94 -10.84 -119.99
C ASP A 646 -54.69 -11.47 -121.36
N SER A 647 -55.10 -12.74 -121.52
CA SER A 647 -54.96 -13.50 -122.76
C SER A 647 -55.71 -12.93 -123.99
N SER A 648 -56.57 -11.93 -123.81
CA SER A 648 -57.31 -11.27 -124.88
C SER A 648 -56.62 -10.03 -125.45
N ALA A 649 -55.55 -9.54 -124.80
CA ALA A 649 -54.74 -8.43 -125.29
C ALA A 649 -53.71 -8.92 -126.31
N GLU A 650 -53.34 -8.06 -127.26
CA GLU A 650 -52.39 -8.44 -128.31
C GLU A 650 -50.98 -8.75 -127.79
N ASN A 651 -50.62 -8.16 -126.66
CA ASN A 651 -49.31 -8.29 -126.01
C ASN A 651 -49.35 -9.12 -124.72
N TYR A 652 -50.28 -10.08 -124.59
CA TYR A 652 -50.33 -11.05 -123.50
C TYR A 652 -48.99 -11.78 -123.29
N ASN A 653 -48.47 -11.80 -122.06
CA ASN A 653 -47.28 -12.55 -121.69
C ASN A 653 -47.63 -13.74 -120.76
N PRO A 654 -47.49 -15.00 -121.21
CA PRO A 654 -47.83 -16.18 -120.40
C PRO A 654 -46.88 -16.43 -119.21
N PHE A 655 -45.76 -15.70 -119.10
CA PHE A 655 -44.84 -15.78 -117.96
C PHE A 655 -45.07 -14.68 -116.92
N ALA A 656 -45.93 -13.70 -117.21
CA ALA A 656 -46.28 -12.66 -116.25
C ALA A 656 -47.20 -13.24 -115.16
N ASN A 657 -46.80 -13.11 -113.90
CA ASN A 657 -47.64 -13.42 -112.75
C ASN A 657 -48.10 -12.17 -112.00
N ASN A 658 -47.73 -10.99 -112.50
CA ASN A 658 -48.13 -9.68 -112.03
C ASN A 658 -48.50 -8.79 -113.22
N ASP A 659 -49.71 -8.21 -113.25
CA ASP A 659 -50.14 -7.35 -114.35
C ASP A 659 -49.60 -5.93 -114.19
N ASP A 660 -48.85 -5.43 -115.17
CA ASP A 660 -48.28 -4.08 -115.16
C ASP A 660 -49.15 -3.03 -115.90
N GLY A 661 -50.34 -3.43 -116.35
CA GLY A 661 -51.28 -2.55 -117.05
C GLY A 661 -50.88 -2.24 -118.49
N SER A 662 -49.93 -2.99 -119.07
CA SER A 662 -49.45 -2.77 -120.44
C SER A 662 -50.35 -3.35 -121.54
N CYS A 663 -51.49 -4.00 -121.22
CA CYS A 663 -52.35 -4.67 -122.19
C CYS A 663 -52.89 -3.74 -123.31
N ASP A 664 -52.66 -4.10 -124.58
CA ASP A 664 -53.03 -3.31 -125.78
C ASP A 664 -54.20 -3.92 -126.56
N PHE A 665 -55.14 -3.07 -127.02
CA PHE A 665 -56.39 -3.42 -127.72
C PHE A 665 -56.72 -2.40 -128.85
N GLU A 666 -57.04 -2.85 -130.07
CA GLU A 666 -57.14 -2.00 -131.28
C GLU A 666 -58.44 -1.13 -131.41
N PRO A 667 -58.39 0.14 -131.89
CA PRO A 667 -59.56 1.03 -132.03
C PRO A 667 -60.27 1.01 -133.41
N CYS A 668 -61.61 1.14 -133.40
CA CYS A 668 -62.53 0.98 -134.54
C CYS A 668 -62.40 2.03 -135.68
N SER A 669 -62.11 1.61 -136.91
CA SER A 669 -62.12 2.45 -138.13
C SER A 669 -63.21 2.03 -139.12
N GLY A 670 -64.30 2.81 -139.24
CA GLY A 670 -65.31 2.57 -140.28
C GLY A 670 -66.70 3.15 -140.04
N GLY A 671 -66.83 4.49 -140.02
CA GLY A 671 -68.06 5.22 -140.34
C GLY A 671 -69.33 4.88 -139.55
N GLY A 672 -69.47 5.50 -138.38
CA GLY A 672 -70.75 5.69 -137.70
C GLY A 672 -70.74 5.28 -136.22
N CYS A 673 -69.96 5.95 -135.37
CA CYS A 673 -70.22 5.95 -133.92
C CYS A 673 -71.42 6.89 -133.70
N PRO A 674 -72.63 6.38 -133.38
CA PRO A 674 -73.84 7.21 -133.38
C PRO A 674 -73.86 8.29 -132.29
N TYR A 675 -72.91 8.24 -131.35
CA TYR A 675 -72.86 9.05 -130.13
C TYR A 675 -71.52 9.77 -129.93
N ASP A 676 -70.62 9.72 -130.92
CA ASP A 676 -69.49 10.65 -131.02
C ASP A 676 -70.05 11.97 -131.55
N SER A 677 -70.31 12.90 -130.63
CA SER A 677 -71.04 14.13 -130.90
C SER A 677 -70.10 15.24 -131.41
N ASN A 678 -68.82 15.17 -131.04
CA ASN A 678 -67.83 16.18 -131.40
C ASN A 678 -66.97 15.78 -132.64
N GLY A 679 -67.07 14.53 -133.08
CA GLY A 679 -66.44 13.99 -134.29
C GLY A 679 -64.95 13.68 -134.14
N ASP A 680 -64.47 13.43 -132.92
CA ASP A 680 -63.05 13.19 -132.64
C ASP A 680 -62.62 11.71 -132.74
N GLY A 681 -63.56 10.79 -132.94
CA GLY A 681 -63.28 9.38 -133.16
C GLY A 681 -63.25 8.52 -131.89
N GLU A 682 -63.55 9.09 -130.72
CA GLU A 682 -63.76 8.36 -129.47
C GLU A 682 -65.17 8.65 -128.91
N ILE A 683 -65.72 7.77 -128.06
CA ILE A 683 -66.93 8.11 -127.27
C ILE A 683 -66.45 8.38 -125.86
N GLY A 684 -66.14 9.65 -125.59
CA GLY A 684 -65.51 10.10 -124.37
C GLY A 684 -66.43 10.86 -123.44
N SER A 685 -65.89 11.25 -122.28
CA SER A 685 -66.59 12.18 -121.38
C SER A 685 -66.90 13.53 -122.04
N ALA A 686 -66.15 13.91 -123.08
CA ALA A 686 -66.36 15.11 -123.87
C ALA A 686 -67.69 15.07 -124.67
N ASP A 687 -68.00 13.95 -125.33
CA ASP A 687 -69.28 13.78 -126.04
C ASP A 687 -70.49 13.79 -125.11
N LEU A 688 -70.33 13.21 -123.93
CA LEU A 688 -71.36 13.24 -122.88
C LEU A 688 -71.61 14.67 -122.38
N LEU A 689 -70.56 15.49 -122.27
CA LEU A 689 -70.67 16.89 -121.89
C LEU A 689 -71.35 17.72 -123.00
N ASP A 690 -71.02 17.50 -124.27
CA ASP A 690 -71.69 18.17 -125.40
C ASP A 690 -73.18 17.83 -125.46
N PHE A 691 -73.54 16.56 -125.26
CA PHE A 691 -74.94 16.15 -125.15
C PHE A 691 -75.66 16.85 -124.00
N LEU A 692 -75.06 16.90 -122.80
CA LEU A 692 -75.66 17.52 -121.62
C LEU A 692 -75.81 19.05 -121.77
N VAL A 693 -74.94 19.72 -122.53
CA VAL A 693 -75.06 21.17 -122.82
C VAL A 693 -76.22 21.46 -123.77
N ALA A 694 -76.46 20.60 -124.77
CA ALA A 694 -77.58 20.73 -125.69
C ALA A 694 -78.92 20.23 -125.11
N PHE A 695 -78.87 19.44 -124.04
CA PHE A 695 -80.03 18.78 -123.43
C PHE A 695 -81.02 19.80 -122.83
N GLY A 696 -82.19 19.93 -123.45
CA GLY A 696 -83.29 20.79 -122.97
C GLY A 696 -83.49 22.10 -123.72
N GLN A 697 -82.73 22.37 -124.78
CA GLN A 697 -83.03 23.50 -125.68
C GLN A 697 -84.22 23.18 -126.59
N ALA A 698 -85.18 24.12 -126.71
CA ALA A 698 -86.32 23.97 -127.61
C ALA A 698 -85.89 24.24 -129.06
N CYS A 699 -85.96 23.22 -129.91
CA CYS A 699 -85.69 23.37 -131.35
C CYS A 699 -86.84 24.12 -132.03
N SER A 700 -86.55 25.26 -132.68
CA SER A 700 -87.45 25.94 -133.62
C SER A 700 -87.46 25.26 -134.98
#